data_AF-A0A7V2X878-F1
#
_entry.id   AF-A0A7V2X878-F1
#
_cell.length_a   1.000
_cell.length_b   1.000
_cell.length_c   1.000
_cell.angle_alpha   90.00
_cell.angle_beta   90.00
_cell.angle_gamma   90.00
#
_symmetry.space_group_name_H-M   'P 1'
#
loop_
_entity.id
_entity.type
_entity.pdbx_description
1 polymer ?
#
loop_
_entity_poly.entity_id
_entity_poly.type
_entity_poly.pdbx_seq_one_letter_code
_entity_poly.pdbx_strand_id
1 'polypeptide(L)'
;MRHVGRRQLILSLGAVFLVVALTGCPKDVAPGLVALPETLDFGTRQSELTLRLASTYGSGKVAPIVITAADPWVTISDCDQPEDDCGARFLFGRERIKVRIDRKQMTLGLNRSRLFIDAPGVSRVTVDIFAEDLLQPDFSSDVRNIDLGRPVAFRDLTQVAESAGAVTAWLWDFGDGTTSTEINPTHLYVKPGVYDVSLTVTAGRNQENITKYGFVRVGDPGVTVDFSASKTDAYLNEDIVFTDLTVSGSVPVQQRLWDFGDGNTSTEANPQYRYTRTGIFTVTLKVTTALGEFSRTKNNLIKVSAAIPPTAGFALADPTVYVDEPARFFDMSRSGTGVITSWAWDFGDGTTSAEQNPTHVFSEVGTYTVTLKVTTPYGSNTVASNVEVKYRPPRADFQALPAVVAIGEPVQFADLSIPGTSDIIQWLWSFGDGGTSTEQNPQHVYNQEGQYTVSLTVRSADPSNNSSTQTKERYITVVRPPVPDFTYTPSYVLAGDTVQFSAAATQPGSEPITQYLWDFDGNLSTTSDQKTGLQVSRKFETAETFTVTLVVRTATLMRMVEKEIIVELAPSSDFTATPLPASVLDDVQFTPAAQPPEALPITRVVWSFGDGTSSQEEAPLHRYSVPGTYRVRRTVYFRHPQMPAGSPDLSVYTEKPGYVVVTPPISPVVSFAPDFKCGVTTMPTRFEITETNEPSRPITRWIWNFGDGTPPLELTSGDAVAHQYQDPGSYEVSLTVICDAMPPEFGERTYTLDQPIKVEQGTDLDAYVRMDDGAYAYTLVSDFPVSYEGFSIGRAYVISMTSQQWRTSADIYTGDGVRRDLWTHYITIVDPTNRKSNTGLLFIDGGSRSTTPPTTVDDYFKLVAGLTGVPVALVKNIPSQPIIFTDEVTAGNSTEESLVLRSRTEDAIIAYSMNKYMESYTAGNPDPTWPLLFPMAKAAVKAMDTV
;
A
#
# COMPACT_ATOMS: atom_id res chain seq x y z
N MET A 1 117.03 -92.59 -15.80
CA MET A 1 118.38 -93.03 -16.25
C MET A 1 119.20 -93.40 -15.01
N ARG A 2 120.05 -94.44 -15.04
CA ARG A 2 121.01 -94.88 -13.98
C ARG A 2 120.39 -95.28 -12.61
N HIS A 3 121.03 -95.96 -11.63
CA HIS A 3 121.93 -97.15 -11.50
C HIS A 3 122.24 -97.34 -9.97
N VAL A 4 122.60 -98.48 -9.35
CA VAL A 4 122.66 -99.93 -9.71
C VAL A 4 122.70 -100.80 -8.42
N GLY A 5 122.15 -102.03 -8.45
CA GLY A 5 122.49 -103.13 -7.51
C GLY A 5 121.65 -103.24 -6.21
N ARG A 6 121.54 -104.41 -5.54
CA ARG A 6 122.19 -105.73 -5.72
C ARG A 6 121.30 -106.89 -5.18
N ARG A 7 121.27 -108.05 -5.88
CA ARG A 7 121.49 -109.47 -5.45
C ARG A 7 121.05 -109.95 -4.02
N GLN A 8 120.59 -111.19 -3.74
CA GLN A 8 120.46 -112.47 -4.51
C GLN A 8 119.70 -113.60 -3.73
N LEU A 9 118.98 -114.52 -4.44
CA LEU A 9 118.96 -116.04 -4.34
C LEU A 9 118.74 -116.80 -2.97
N ILE A 10 118.25 -118.07 -2.80
CA ILE A 10 117.60 -119.13 -3.64
C ILE A 10 117.12 -120.41 -2.83
N LEU A 11 116.22 -121.28 -3.39
CA LEU A 11 115.93 -122.75 -3.15
C LEU A 11 115.65 -123.32 -1.70
N SER A 12 115.10 -124.54 -1.40
CA SER A 12 114.12 -125.51 -2.00
C SER A 12 114.00 -126.85 -1.18
N LEU A 13 113.02 -127.74 -1.47
CA LEU A 13 112.76 -129.12 -0.92
C LEU A 13 112.35 -129.20 0.58
N GLY A 14 111.67 -130.23 1.16
CA GLY A 14 111.06 -131.52 0.71
C GLY A 14 111.32 -132.69 1.73
N ALA A 15 110.50 -133.74 1.99
CA ALA A 15 109.13 -134.18 1.62
C ALA A 15 108.68 -135.43 2.48
N VAL A 16 107.48 -136.04 2.22
CA VAL A 16 106.91 -137.34 2.75
C VAL A 16 106.62 -137.47 4.29
N PHE A 17 105.92 -138.47 4.89
CA PHE A 17 105.48 -139.84 4.51
C PHE A 17 104.01 -140.26 4.94
N LEU A 18 103.71 -141.50 5.40
CA LEU A 18 102.41 -142.21 5.15
C LEU A 18 101.98 -143.39 6.10
N VAL A 19 100.68 -143.50 6.48
CA VAL A 19 99.87 -144.72 6.93
C VAL A 19 100.17 -145.35 8.35
N VAL A 20 99.19 -145.86 9.16
CA VAL A 20 98.67 -147.27 9.29
C VAL A 20 97.31 -147.37 10.08
N ALA A 21 96.58 -148.45 9.80
CA ALA A 21 95.22 -148.96 10.07
C ALA A 21 94.68 -149.41 11.49
N LEU A 22 93.32 -149.50 11.55
CA LEU A 22 92.41 -150.56 12.10
C LEU A 22 92.02 -150.79 13.61
N THR A 23 90.70 -151.00 13.78
CA THR A 23 89.92 -151.89 14.72
C THR A 23 89.76 -151.62 16.23
N GLY A 24 88.50 -151.57 16.69
CA GLY A 24 88.07 -151.77 18.09
C GLY A 24 86.63 -151.29 18.40
N CYS A 25 85.73 -152.18 18.81
CA CYS A 25 84.42 -151.87 19.45
C CYS A 25 84.56 -152.00 20.99
N PRO A 26 83.63 -151.54 21.88
CA PRO A 26 82.20 -151.28 21.60
C PRO A 26 81.50 -150.09 22.34
N LYS A 27 80.22 -149.88 21.95
CA LYS A 27 79.07 -149.36 22.74
C LYS A 27 78.93 -147.86 23.11
N ASP A 28 77.64 -147.50 23.23
CA ASP A 28 77.02 -146.41 24.00
C ASP A 28 77.55 -144.97 23.75
N VAL A 29 77.44 -144.51 22.51
CA VAL A 29 77.64 -143.11 22.13
C VAL A 29 76.37 -142.29 22.41
N ALA A 30 76.48 -141.29 23.29
CA ALA A 30 75.44 -140.31 23.58
C ALA A 30 75.08 -139.45 22.33
N PRO A 31 73.86 -138.87 22.24
CA PRO A 31 73.49 -138.02 21.11
C PRO A 31 74.41 -136.80 20.99
N GLY A 32 74.89 -136.52 19.78
CA GLY A 32 75.86 -135.46 19.51
C GLY A 32 75.44 -134.53 18.36
N LEU A 33 75.87 -133.27 18.49
CA LEU A 33 75.77 -132.23 17.48
C LEU A 33 77.18 -131.69 17.23
N VAL A 34 77.54 -131.43 15.96
CA VAL A 34 78.86 -130.93 15.57
C VAL A 34 78.70 -129.81 14.55
N ALA A 35 79.36 -128.68 14.80
CA ALA A 35 79.51 -127.58 13.85
C ALA A 35 80.88 -127.66 13.16
N LEU A 36 80.94 -127.41 11.86
CA LEU A 36 82.18 -127.43 11.07
C LEU A 36 82.19 -126.28 10.05
N PRO A 37 83.21 -125.39 10.07
CA PRO A 37 84.28 -125.29 11.08
C PRO A 37 83.75 -124.81 12.45
N GLU A 38 84.53 -125.02 13.51
CA GLU A 38 84.28 -124.49 14.86
C GLU A 38 84.68 -123.00 14.99
N THR A 39 85.13 -122.39 13.89
CA THR A 39 85.54 -120.98 13.81
C THR A 39 85.27 -120.41 12.42
N LEU A 40 84.77 -119.17 12.34
CA LEU A 40 84.61 -118.41 11.10
C LEU A 40 85.45 -117.12 11.16
N ASP A 41 86.43 -116.99 10.28
CA ASP A 41 87.25 -115.79 10.16
C ASP A 41 87.01 -115.09 8.81
N PHE A 42 86.39 -113.92 8.87
CA PHE A 42 86.06 -113.06 7.72
C PHE A 42 87.23 -112.15 7.32
N GLY A 43 88.21 -111.97 8.21
CA GLY A 43 89.32 -111.04 8.06
C GLY A 43 88.93 -109.64 7.57
N THR A 44 89.78 -109.08 6.74
CA THR A 44 89.72 -107.67 6.30
C THR A 44 88.81 -107.38 5.11
N ARG A 45 88.27 -108.41 4.44
CA ARG A 45 87.56 -108.22 3.15
C ARG A 45 86.32 -109.08 2.91
N GLN A 46 86.09 -110.14 3.68
CA GLN A 46 84.85 -110.91 3.52
C GLN A 46 83.74 -110.23 4.33
N SER A 47 82.50 -110.46 3.92
CA SER A 47 81.27 -110.01 4.61
C SER A 47 80.22 -111.10 4.75
N GLU A 48 80.45 -112.28 4.15
CA GLU A 48 79.60 -113.47 4.23
C GLU A 48 80.47 -114.74 4.25
N LEU A 49 80.15 -115.69 5.13
CA LEU A 49 80.76 -117.02 5.24
C LEU A 49 79.69 -118.10 5.47
N THR A 50 80.06 -119.38 5.49
CA THR A 50 79.10 -120.50 5.60
C THR A 50 79.56 -121.56 6.60
N LEU A 51 78.77 -121.71 7.66
CA LEU A 51 78.86 -122.77 8.66
C LEU A 51 78.17 -124.06 8.16
N ARG A 52 78.53 -125.22 8.73
CA ARG A 52 77.82 -126.50 8.48
C ARG A 52 77.51 -127.20 9.80
N LEU A 53 76.34 -127.82 9.90
CA LEU A 53 75.88 -128.54 11.09
C LEU A 53 75.58 -130.00 10.79
N ALA A 54 75.93 -130.91 11.71
CA ALA A 54 75.65 -132.33 11.61
C ALA A 54 75.20 -132.92 12.97
N SER A 55 74.27 -133.87 12.93
CA SER A 55 73.76 -134.60 14.10
C SER A 55 73.71 -136.11 13.81
N THR A 56 73.78 -136.93 14.85
CA THR A 56 73.79 -138.40 14.80
C THR A 56 72.46 -139.08 15.17
N TYR A 57 71.39 -138.31 15.43
CA TYR A 57 70.14 -138.85 15.98
C TYR A 57 69.22 -139.55 14.94
N GLY A 58 68.43 -140.54 15.38
CA GLY A 58 67.58 -141.37 14.53
C GLY A 58 66.13 -141.51 15.03
N SER A 59 65.17 -141.34 14.12
CA SER A 59 63.74 -141.68 14.25
C SER A 59 63.00 -141.29 15.55
N GLY A 60 62.57 -140.03 15.64
CA GLY A 60 61.60 -139.53 16.62
C GLY A 60 61.41 -138.02 16.46
N LYS A 61 60.22 -137.46 16.73
CA LYS A 61 59.99 -136.00 16.59
C LYS A 61 60.82 -135.21 17.63
N VAL A 62 61.97 -134.67 17.22
CA VAL A 62 62.79 -133.77 18.03
C VAL A 62 62.32 -132.32 17.85
N ALA A 63 62.41 -131.52 18.91
CA ALA A 63 62.18 -130.08 18.86
C ALA A 63 63.31 -129.33 18.10
N PRO A 64 63.06 -128.10 17.59
CA PRO A 64 64.03 -127.38 16.75
C PRO A 64 65.34 -127.05 17.48
N ILE A 65 66.40 -126.84 16.70
CA ILE A 65 67.67 -126.26 17.16
C ILE A 65 67.55 -124.74 17.06
N VAL A 66 68.05 -124.01 18.06
CA VAL A 66 68.12 -122.55 18.10
C VAL A 66 69.55 -122.10 17.82
N ILE A 67 69.71 -120.95 17.13
CA ILE A 67 71.02 -120.31 16.91
C ILE A 67 70.90 -118.82 17.24
N THR A 68 71.86 -118.31 18.02
CA THR A 68 71.88 -116.92 18.52
C THR A 68 73.31 -116.36 18.40
N ALA A 69 73.45 -115.09 18.00
CA ALA A 69 74.74 -114.38 17.93
C ALA A 69 75.03 -113.58 19.22
N ALA A 70 76.31 -113.33 19.51
CA ALA A 70 76.72 -112.60 20.72
C ALA A 70 76.84 -111.07 20.52
N ASP A 71 77.06 -110.60 19.30
CA ASP A 71 77.29 -109.18 18.99
C ASP A 71 76.50 -108.74 17.74
N PRO A 72 75.96 -107.50 17.70
CA PRO A 72 75.07 -107.04 16.62
C PRO A 72 75.78 -106.83 15.27
N TRP A 73 77.11 -106.83 15.23
CA TRP A 73 77.87 -106.82 13.98
C TRP A 73 77.90 -108.19 13.28
N VAL A 74 77.41 -109.27 13.91
CA VAL A 74 77.21 -110.59 13.32
C VAL A 74 75.72 -110.83 13.04
N THR A 75 75.41 -111.35 11.85
CA THR A 75 74.03 -111.70 11.45
C THR A 75 73.96 -113.08 10.78
N ILE A 76 72.81 -113.74 10.84
CA ILE A 76 72.56 -115.04 10.20
C ILE A 76 71.68 -114.79 8.98
N SER A 77 72.07 -115.27 7.79
CA SER A 77 71.46 -114.78 6.53
C SER A 77 70.07 -115.31 6.23
N ASP A 78 69.60 -116.29 6.99
CA ASP A 78 68.29 -116.93 6.87
C ASP A 78 67.37 -116.58 8.06
N CYS A 79 67.76 -115.59 8.89
CA CYS A 79 66.96 -115.00 9.96
C CYS A 79 66.94 -113.46 9.79
N ASP A 80 65.77 -112.87 9.52
CA ASP A 80 65.65 -111.46 9.11
C ASP A 80 65.85 -110.44 10.25
N GLN A 81 66.03 -110.86 11.51
CA GLN A 81 66.34 -109.99 12.66
C GLN A 81 67.48 -110.59 13.51
N PRO A 82 68.39 -109.78 14.11
CA PRO A 82 69.53 -110.31 14.87
C PRO A 82 69.20 -110.91 16.24
N GLU A 83 68.02 -110.62 16.80
CA GLU A 83 67.66 -110.91 18.20
C GLU A 83 66.64 -112.05 18.37
N ASP A 84 66.11 -112.62 17.28
CA ASP A 84 65.12 -113.71 17.32
C ASP A 84 65.78 -115.11 17.27
N ASP A 85 65.37 -116.01 18.16
CA ASP A 85 65.89 -117.38 18.26
C ASP A 85 65.57 -118.24 17.02
N CYS A 86 66.57 -118.45 16.16
CA CYS A 86 66.47 -119.14 14.86
C CYS A 86 66.10 -120.64 14.95
N GLY A 87 64.82 -120.96 15.15
CA GLY A 87 64.31 -122.33 15.38
C GLY A 87 64.22 -123.26 14.15
N ALA A 88 65.33 -123.84 13.71
CA ALA A 88 65.39 -124.77 12.56
C ALA A 88 64.83 -126.17 12.87
N ARG A 89 63.95 -126.70 11.99
CA ARG A 89 63.31 -128.03 12.13
C ARG A 89 63.97 -129.11 11.28
N PHE A 90 64.65 -130.05 11.92
CA PHE A 90 65.47 -131.07 11.25
C PHE A 90 64.70 -132.29 10.74
N LEU A 91 65.07 -132.73 9.53
CA LEU A 91 64.73 -134.04 8.95
C LEU A 91 66.01 -134.73 8.42
N PHE A 92 66.82 -135.25 9.35
CA PHE A 92 67.98 -136.13 9.13
C PHE A 92 69.07 -135.67 8.15
N GLY A 93 70.03 -134.90 8.68
CA GLY A 93 71.43 -134.99 8.25
C GLY A 93 71.99 -133.85 7.37
N ARG A 94 72.98 -133.13 7.94
CA ARG A 94 73.91 -132.18 7.29
C ARG A 94 73.27 -130.95 6.62
N GLU A 95 73.29 -129.84 7.34
CA GLU A 95 72.82 -128.53 6.87
C GLU A 95 73.98 -127.53 6.65
N ARG A 96 73.70 -126.42 5.97
CA ARG A 96 74.62 -125.28 5.78
C ARG A 96 73.90 -123.98 6.10
N ILE A 97 74.55 -123.10 6.85
CA ILE A 97 73.97 -121.83 7.32
C ILE A 97 74.93 -120.70 6.98
N LYS A 98 74.42 -119.60 6.44
CA LYS A 98 75.24 -118.43 6.08
C LYS A 98 75.30 -117.42 7.24
N VAL A 99 76.48 -116.86 7.46
CA VAL A 99 76.76 -115.86 8.50
C VAL A 99 77.34 -114.62 7.82
N ARG A 100 76.90 -113.43 8.22
CA ARG A 100 77.28 -112.13 7.66
C ARG A 100 77.81 -111.18 8.72
N ILE A 101 78.48 -110.12 8.29
CA ILE A 101 78.97 -109.06 9.17
C ILE A 101 78.69 -107.63 8.64
N ASP A 102 78.36 -106.69 9.53
CA ASP A 102 78.36 -105.25 9.23
C ASP A 102 79.62 -104.58 9.80
N ARG A 103 80.39 -103.95 8.92
CA ARG A 103 81.64 -103.25 9.25
C ARG A 103 81.40 -101.90 9.92
N LYS A 104 80.24 -101.26 9.72
CA LYS A 104 79.95 -99.93 10.32
C LYS A 104 79.66 -99.98 11.82
N GLN A 105 79.38 -101.17 12.35
CA GLN A 105 79.19 -101.42 13.79
C GLN A 105 80.46 -102.00 14.45
N MET A 106 81.58 -102.10 13.72
CA MET A 106 82.83 -102.63 14.25
C MET A 106 83.67 -101.56 14.95
N THR A 107 84.42 -102.02 15.94
CA THR A 107 85.54 -101.25 16.49
C THR A 107 86.77 -101.40 15.59
N LEU A 108 87.62 -100.38 15.53
CA LEU A 108 88.80 -100.38 14.68
C LEU A 108 89.83 -101.40 15.18
N GLY A 109 90.11 -102.44 14.38
CA GLY A 109 90.98 -103.57 14.70
C GLY A 109 90.29 -104.94 14.53
N LEU A 110 90.79 -105.95 15.27
CA LEU A 110 90.25 -107.31 15.28
C LEU A 110 89.06 -107.44 16.23
N ASN A 111 87.86 -107.57 15.67
CA ASN A 111 86.61 -107.82 16.39
C ASN A 111 86.42 -109.34 16.56
N ARG A 112 85.89 -109.75 17.71
CA ARG A 112 85.65 -111.17 18.06
C ARG A 112 84.25 -111.33 18.62
N SER A 113 83.52 -112.35 18.14
CA SER A 113 82.14 -112.66 18.56
C SER A 113 81.92 -114.18 18.60
N ARG A 114 80.70 -114.62 18.91
CA ARG A 114 80.30 -116.03 19.01
C ARG A 114 78.92 -116.26 18.41
N LEU A 115 78.74 -117.45 17.83
CA LEU A 115 77.43 -118.07 17.64
C LEU A 115 77.25 -119.19 18.66
N PHE A 116 76.09 -119.23 19.30
CA PHE A 116 75.64 -120.32 20.17
C PHE A 116 74.58 -121.15 19.44
N ILE A 117 74.62 -122.47 19.60
CA ILE A 117 73.79 -123.43 18.88
C ILE A 117 73.24 -124.46 19.87
N ASP A 118 71.94 -124.39 20.16
CA ASP A 118 71.28 -125.16 21.22
C ASP A 118 70.30 -126.19 20.66
N ALA A 119 70.48 -127.45 21.05
CA ALA A 119 69.63 -128.58 20.64
C ALA A 119 69.09 -129.34 21.87
N PRO A 120 67.77 -129.57 21.98
CA PRO A 120 67.19 -130.25 23.14
C PRO A 120 67.78 -131.65 23.38
N GLY A 121 68.39 -131.84 24.56
CA GLY A 121 69.03 -133.10 24.96
C GLY A 121 70.50 -133.26 24.55
N VAL A 122 71.13 -132.22 24.00
CA VAL A 122 72.56 -132.19 23.66
C VAL A 122 73.19 -130.93 24.28
N SER A 123 74.50 -130.97 24.60
CA SER A 123 75.23 -129.78 25.06
C SER A 123 75.33 -128.71 23.96
N ARG A 124 75.19 -127.44 24.34
CA ARG A 124 75.38 -126.26 23.46
C ARG A 124 76.68 -126.35 22.67
N VAL A 125 76.60 -126.20 21.36
CA VAL A 125 77.77 -126.00 20.49
C VAL A 125 78.03 -124.49 20.36
N THR A 126 79.30 -124.08 20.31
CA THR A 126 79.70 -122.68 20.13
C THR A 126 80.66 -122.58 18.95
N VAL A 127 80.57 -121.50 18.18
CA VAL A 127 81.47 -121.19 17.06
C VAL A 127 82.02 -119.78 17.27
N ASP A 128 83.35 -119.65 17.38
CA ASP A 128 84.00 -118.34 17.48
C ASP A 128 84.03 -117.63 16.12
N ILE A 129 83.85 -116.31 16.12
CA ILE A 129 83.83 -115.46 14.92
C ILE A 129 84.89 -114.36 15.02
N PHE A 130 85.59 -114.11 13.91
CA PHE A 130 86.64 -113.11 13.79
C PHE A 130 86.40 -112.24 12.54
N ALA A 131 86.62 -110.92 12.68
CA ALA A 131 86.57 -109.97 11.57
C ALA A 131 87.48 -108.78 11.85
N GLU A 132 88.07 -108.20 10.80
CA GLU A 132 88.96 -107.03 10.94
C GLU A 132 88.41 -105.84 10.15
N ASP A 133 88.29 -104.69 10.81
CA ASP A 133 88.16 -103.38 10.16
C ASP A 133 89.39 -102.51 10.47
N LEU A 134 89.92 -101.84 9.46
CA LEU A 134 91.31 -101.33 9.49
C LEU A 134 91.47 -99.86 9.09
N LEU A 135 90.48 -99.25 8.45
CA LEU A 135 90.58 -97.91 7.85
C LEU A 135 89.19 -97.25 7.78
N GLN A 136 89.00 -96.16 8.51
CA GLN A 136 87.74 -95.40 8.54
C GLN A 136 88.00 -93.93 8.19
N PRO A 137 87.77 -93.49 6.94
CA PRO A 137 88.03 -92.12 6.50
C PRO A 137 86.97 -91.13 7.00
N ASP A 138 87.40 -89.96 7.47
CA ASP A 138 86.53 -88.83 7.83
C ASP A 138 87.22 -87.48 7.63
N PHE A 139 86.46 -86.38 7.54
CA PHE A 139 87.00 -85.02 7.37
C PHE A 139 86.12 -83.89 7.90
N SER A 140 86.73 -82.70 8.03
CA SER A 140 86.08 -81.44 8.43
C SER A 140 86.52 -80.27 7.54
N SER A 141 85.87 -79.11 7.69
CA SER A 141 86.28 -77.83 7.08
C SER A 141 86.13 -76.66 8.07
N ASP A 142 86.81 -75.54 7.82
CA ASP A 142 86.70 -74.31 8.62
C ASP A 142 85.33 -73.62 8.47
N VAL A 143 84.82 -73.58 7.24
CA VAL A 143 83.49 -73.03 6.90
C VAL A 143 82.75 -73.92 5.90
N ARG A 144 81.44 -73.68 5.78
CA ARG A 144 80.54 -74.39 4.85
C ARG A 144 79.60 -73.48 4.07
N ASN A 145 79.31 -72.28 4.56
CA ASN A 145 78.60 -71.24 3.81
C ASN A 145 79.59 -70.10 3.57
N ILE A 146 79.81 -69.72 2.31
CA ILE A 146 80.73 -68.66 1.91
C ILE A 146 80.14 -67.80 0.79
N ASP A 147 80.64 -66.57 0.66
CA ASP A 147 80.49 -65.79 -0.55
C ASP A 147 81.53 -66.23 -1.61
N LEU A 148 81.21 -65.97 -2.88
CA LEU A 148 82.05 -66.28 -4.02
C LEU A 148 83.47 -65.68 -3.87
N GLY A 149 84.50 -66.52 -4.03
CA GLY A 149 85.91 -66.08 -3.96
C GLY A 149 86.58 -66.18 -2.59
N ARG A 150 85.91 -66.70 -1.55
CA ARG A 150 86.58 -67.09 -0.29
C ARG A 150 87.10 -68.53 -0.37
N PRO A 151 88.37 -68.82 0.03
CA PRO A 151 88.85 -70.18 0.14
C PRO A 151 88.28 -70.91 1.37
N VAL A 152 88.14 -72.23 1.26
CA VAL A 152 87.73 -73.15 2.33
C VAL A 152 88.92 -74.06 2.67
N ALA A 153 89.22 -74.20 3.96
CA ALA A 153 90.27 -75.11 4.45
C ALA A 153 89.64 -76.44 4.88
N PHE A 154 90.20 -77.55 4.41
CA PHE A 154 89.78 -78.91 4.75
C PHE A 154 90.79 -79.59 5.66
N ARG A 155 90.31 -80.49 6.51
CA ARG A 155 91.14 -81.25 7.45
C ARG A 155 90.74 -82.71 7.51
N ASP A 156 91.72 -83.59 7.31
CA ASP A 156 91.59 -85.03 7.50
C ASP A 156 91.39 -85.40 8.98
N LEU A 157 90.51 -86.37 9.22
CA LEU A 157 90.18 -86.95 10.53
C LEU A 157 90.20 -88.50 10.49
N THR A 158 90.73 -89.10 9.41
CA THR A 158 90.75 -90.55 9.16
C THR A 158 91.40 -91.34 10.28
N GLN A 159 90.75 -92.43 10.70
CA GLN A 159 91.25 -93.36 11.70
C GLN A 159 91.75 -94.64 11.06
N VAL A 160 92.86 -95.18 11.58
CA VAL A 160 93.60 -96.30 10.99
C VAL A 160 94.07 -97.25 12.09
N ALA A 161 93.83 -98.55 11.93
CA ALA A 161 94.33 -99.56 12.85
C ALA A 161 95.86 -99.73 12.72
N GLU A 162 96.57 -100.00 13.81
CA GLU A 162 98.04 -100.20 13.78
C GLU A 162 98.47 -101.29 12.78
N SER A 163 97.64 -102.33 12.62
CA SER A 163 97.85 -103.45 11.70
C SER A 163 97.60 -103.11 10.22
N ALA A 164 96.97 -101.99 9.90
CA ALA A 164 96.73 -101.54 8.52
C ALA A 164 97.99 -101.01 7.82
N GLY A 165 98.97 -100.56 8.61
CA GLY A 165 100.10 -99.75 8.17
C GLY A 165 99.76 -98.26 8.05
N ALA A 166 100.79 -97.43 7.81
CA ALA A 166 100.62 -95.98 7.72
C ALA A 166 99.77 -95.56 6.51
N VAL A 167 99.10 -94.41 6.63
CA VAL A 167 98.50 -93.70 5.50
C VAL A 167 99.60 -93.28 4.53
N THR A 168 99.37 -93.51 3.23
CA THR A 168 100.33 -93.25 2.15
C THR A 168 99.78 -92.35 1.05
N ALA A 169 98.46 -92.19 0.94
CA ALA A 169 97.84 -91.28 -0.01
C ALA A 169 96.46 -90.79 0.48
N TRP A 170 96.16 -89.54 0.12
CA TRP A 170 94.85 -88.90 0.22
C TRP A 170 94.44 -88.47 -1.20
N LEU A 171 93.15 -88.50 -1.49
CA LEU A 171 92.56 -87.91 -2.70
C LEU A 171 91.22 -87.27 -2.32
N TRP A 172 91.19 -85.94 -2.41
CA TRP A 172 90.00 -85.11 -2.25
C TRP A 172 89.36 -84.85 -3.61
N ASP A 173 88.03 -84.85 -3.66
CA ASP A 173 87.23 -84.27 -4.74
C ASP A 173 86.32 -83.21 -4.10
N PHE A 174 86.33 -81.98 -4.65
CA PHE A 174 85.57 -80.84 -4.13
C PHE A 174 84.20 -80.66 -4.82
N GLY A 175 83.82 -81.55 -5.74
CA GLY A 175 82.51 -81.54 -6.40
C GLY A 175 82.32 -80.48 -7.48
N ASP A 176 83.31 -79.61 -7.70
CA ASP A 176 83.35 -78.65 -8.81
C ASP A 176 84.17 -79.15 -10.02
N GLY A 177 84.66 -80.40 -9.95
CA GLY A 177 85.53 -81.02 -10.94
C GLY A 177 87.03 -80.88 -10.65
N THR A 178 87.41 -80.33 -9.49
CA THR A 178 88.80 -80.23 -9.04
C THR A 178 89.11 -81.16 -7.86
N THR A 179 90.37 -81.57 -7.75
CA THR A 179 90.85 -82.57 -6.78
C THR A 179 92.18 -82.15 -6.13
N SER A 180 92.48 -82.65 -4.93
CA SER A 180 93.78 -82.47 -4.27
C SER A 180 94.29 -83.77 -3.64
N THR A 181 95.62 -83.89 -3.49
CA THR A 181 96.27 -85.02 -2.79
C THR A 181 97.02 -84.60 -1.52
N GLU A 182 96.77 -83.39 -1.02
CA GLU A 182 97.31 -82.91 0.25
C GLU A 182 96.54 -83.49 1.45
N ILE A 183 97.16 -83.52 2.63
CA ILE A 183 96.52 -84.02 3.86
C ILE A 183 95.42 -83.06 4.33
N ASN A 184 95.66 -81.75 4.25
CA ASN A 184 94.76 -80.69 4.72
C ASN A 184 94.71 -79.54 3.70
N PRO A 185 94.06 -79.71 2.53
CA PRO A 185 94.10 -78.75 1.45
C PRO A 185 93.27 -77.49 1.73
N THR A 186 93.57 -76.42 1.00
CA THR A 186 92.67 -75.27 0.84
C THR A 186 92.15 -75.22 -0.59
N HIS A 187 90.86 -74.96 -0.77
CA HIS A 187 90.22 -74.89 -2.09
C HIS A 187 89.43 -73.60 -2.29
N LEU A 188 89.34 -73.13 -3.54
CA LEU A 188 88.69 -71.88 -3.92
C LEU A 188 87.58 -72.13 -4.95
N TYR A 189 86.34 -72.05 -4.52
CA TYR A 189 85.18 -72.17 -5.39
C TYR A 189 84.97 -70.89 -6.22
N VAL A 190 85.07 -71.02 -7.54
CA VAL A 190 84.99 -69.90 -8.50
C VAL A 190 83.60 -69.74 -9.15
N LYS A 191 82.58 -70.46 -8.67
CA LYS A 191 81.17 -70.31 -9.08
C LYS A 191 80.22 -70.44 -7.88
N PRO A 192 79.11 -69.68 -7.82
CA PRO A 192 78.01 -69.94 -6.89
C PRO A 192 77.46 -71.36 -7.07
N GLY A 193 77.03 -72.01 -5.99
CA GLY A 193 76.59 -73.40 -6.06
C GLY A 193 76.53 -74.10 -4.71
N VAL A 194 76.22 -75.39 -4.75
CA VAL A 194 76.23 -76.32 -3.61
C VAL A 194 77.04 -77.53 -4.03
N TYR A 195 78.05 -77.90 -3.24
CA TYR A 195 79.09 -78.83 -3.63
C TYR A 195 79.18 -80.02 -2.68
N ASP A 196 79.24 -81.21 -3.26
CA ASP A 196 79.50 -82.47 -2.57
C ASP A 196 81.02 -82.65 -2.44
N VAL A 197 81.53 -82.98 -1.26
CA VAL A 197 82.98 -83.19 -1.05
C VAL A 197 83.23 -84.65 -0.71
N SER A 198 84.25 -85.26 -1.30
CA SER A 198 84.69 -86.62 -0.94
C SER A 198 86.17 -86.69 -0.60
N LEU A 199 86.52 -87.68 0.22
CA LEU A 199 87.89 -88.00 0.61
C LEU A 199 88.09 -89.52 0.51
N THR A 200 89.02 -89.92 -0.37
CA THR A 200 89.55 -91.29 -0.44
C THR A 200 90.90 -91.35 0.24
N VAL A 201 91.12 -92.30 1.14
CA VAL A 201 92.40 -92.48 1.85
C VAL A 201 92.93 -93.89 1.63
N THR A 202 94.26 -94.03 1.53
CA THR A 202 94.96 -95.31 1.35
C THR A 202 95.96 -95.56 2.47
N ALA A 203 95.79 -96.65 3.23
CA ALA A 203 96.69 -97.11 4.29
C ALA A 203 97.21 -98.50 3.98
N GLY A 204 98.53 -98.64 3.81
CA GLY A 204 99.19 -99.91 3.45
C GLY A 204 98.69 -100.52 2.13
N ARG A 205 97.71 -101.42 2.20
CA ARG A 205 97.02 -102.06 1.06
C ARG A 205 95.49 -101.87 1.08
N ASN A 206 94.98 -101.10 2.04
CA ASN A 206 93.57 -100.81 2.24
C ASN A 206 93.27 -99.41 1.71
N GLN A 207 92.10 -99.24 1.11
CA GLN A 207 91.67 -97.98 0.51
C GLN A 207 90.16 -97.86 0.71
N GLU A 208 89.71 -96.75 1.27
CA GLU A 208 88.31 -96.46 1.58
C GLU A 208 87.96 -95.02 1.23
N ASN A 209 86.67 -94.71 1.03
CA ASN A 209 86.17 -93.40 0.60
C ASN A 209 84.95 -92.97 1.43
N ILE A 210 84.92 -91.70 1.85
CA ILE A 210 83.75 -91.03 2.42
C ILE A 210 83.34 -89.83 1.56
N THR A 211 82.05 -89.71 1.24
CA THR A 211 81.45 -88.56 0.57
C THR A 211 80.45 -87.86 1.48
N LYS A 212 80.50 -86.53 1.55
CA LYS A 212 79.56 -85.68 2.29
C LYS A 212 78.83 -84.76 1.30
N TYR A 213 77.55 -85.05 1.11
CA TYR A 213 76.69 -84.34 0.17
C TYR A 213 76.29 -82.93 0.68
N GLY A 214 76.25 -81.96 -0.22
CA GLY A 214 75.88 -80.56 0.04
C GLY A 214 76.72 -79.85 1.10
N PHE A 215 78.00 -80.21 1.19
CA PHE A 215 78.89 -79.86 2.30
C PHE A 215 79.40 -78.41 2.26
N VAL A 216 79.58 -77.84 1.06
CA VAL A 216 79.89 -76.41 0.88
C VAL A 216 78.81 -75.72 0.04
N ARG A 217 78.50 -74.47 0.39
CA ARG A 217 77.53 -73.60 -0.28
C ARG A 217 78.17 -72.24 -0.56
N VAL A 218 78.03 -71.78 -1.79
CA VAL A 218 78.66 -70.56 -2.31
C VAL A 218 77.57 -69.63 -2.84
N GLY A 219 77.43 -68.46 -2.23
CA GLY A 219 76.40 -67.48 -2.57
C GLY A 219 76.60 -66.77 -3.90
N ASP A 220 75.51 -66.32 -4.50
CA ASP A 220 75.52 -65.36 -5.61
C ASP A 220 75.60 -63.93 -5.05
N PRO A 221 76.63 -63.13 -5.41
CA PRO A 221 76.82 -61.77 -4.90
C PRO A 221 75.86 -60.71 -5.48
N GLY A 222 74.97 -61.05 -6.43
CA GLY A 222 73.74 -60.28 -6.69
C GLY A 222 73.89 -58.90 -7.35
N VAL A 223 74.99 -58.66 -8.09
CA VAL A 223 75.27 -57.38 -8.75
C VAL A 223 74.18 -57.04 -9.78
N THR A 224 73.44 -55.95 -9.53
CA THR A 224 72.31 -55.50 -10.35
C THR A 224 72.53 -54.07 -10.83
N VAL A 225 72.52 -53.85 -12.15
CA VAL A 225 72.70 -52.53 -12.76
C VAL A 225 71.34 -51.92 -13.12
N ASP A 226 71.11 -50.70 -12.65
CA ASP A 226 70.02 -49.84 -13.10
C ASP A 226 70.45 -48.36 -12.96
N PHE A 227 69.67 -47.45 -13.56
CA PHE A 227 69.94 -46.02 -13.56
C PHE A 227 68.68 -45.21 -13.86
N SER A 228 68.69 -43.91 -13.58
CA SER A 228 67.65 -42.97 -14.03
C SER A 228 68.24 -41.77 -14.78
N ALA A 229 67.36 -40.98 -15.40
CA ALA A 229 67.67 -39.70 -16.00
C ALA A 229 66.68 -38.66 -15.46
N SER A 230 67.11 -37.40 -15.28
CA SER A 230 66.27 -36.33 -14.72
C SER A 230 65.08 -35.95 -15.63
N LYS A 231 65.15 -36.29 -16.92
CA LYS A 231 64.06 -36.21 -17.90
C LYS A 231 64.29 -37.16 -19.06
N THR A 232 63.20 -37.60 -19.69
CA THR A 232 63.19 -38.48 -20.87
C THR A 232 62.87 -37.73 -22.16
N ASP A 233 62.12 -36.62 -22.08
CA ASP A 233 61.94 -35.66 -23.17
C ASP A 233 62.72 -34.39 -22.86
N ALA A 234 63.49 -33.90 -23.83
CA ALA A 234 64.35 -32.74 -23.68
C ALA A 234 64.45 -31.95 -25.00
N TYR A 235 64.94 -30.71 -24.89
CA TYR A 235 65.32 -29.90 -26.05
C TYR A 235 66.83 -29.86 -26.26
N LEU A 236 67.24 -29.41 -27.44
CA LEU A 236 68.65 -29.32 -27.85
C LEU A 236 69.49 -28.55 -26.82
N ASN A 237 70.67 -29.08 -26.48
CA ASN A 237 71.63 -28.53 -25.52
C ASN A 237 71.13 -28.37 -24.07
N GLU A 238 69.94 -28.86 -23.71
CA GLU A 238 69.51 -28.85 -22.31
C GLU A 238 70.25 -29.88 -21.45
N ASP A 239 70.46 -29.54 -20.18
CA ASP A 239 71.06 -30.46 -19.20
C ASP A 239 70.12 -31.62 -18.83
N ILE A 240 70.65 -32.84 -18.91
CA ILE A 240 70.07 -34.07 -18.40
C ILE A 240 71.06 -34.66 -17.40
N VAL A 241 70.63 -34.87 -16.16
CA VAL A 241 71.44 -35.52 -15.12
C VAL A 241 71.07 -36.99 -15.11
N PHE A 242 72.07 -37.86 -15.25
CA PHE A 242 71.91 -39.30 -15.10
C PHE A 242 72.34 -39.74 -13.71
N THR A 243 71.63 -40.69 -13.12
CA THR A 243 71.89 -41.19 -11.76
C THR A 243 72.13 -42.69 -11.80
N ASP A 244 73.29 -43.14 -11.33
CA ASP A 244 73.59 -44.56 -11.13
C ASP A 244 72.77 -45.11 -9.95
N LEU A 245 72.06 -46.22 -10.20
CA LEU A 245 71.25 -46.94 -9.20
C LEU A 245 71.75 -48.39 -9.02
N THR A 246 72.99 -48.68 -9.41
CA THR A 246 73.63 -50.00 -9.32
C THR A 246 73.73 -50.46 -7.86
N VAL A 247 73.25 -51.67 -7.60
CA VAL A 247 73.39 -52.38 -6.32
C VAL A 247 74.39 -53.51 -6.51
N SER A 248 75.58 -53.41 -5.92
CA SER A 248 76.68 -54.37 -6.13
C SER A 248 77.03 -55.23 -4.91
N GLY A 249 76.18 -55.21 -3.86
CA GLY A 249 76.34 -56.07 -2.68
C GLY A 249 77.65 -55.83 -1.93
N SER A 250 78.38 -56.91 -1.65
CA SER A 250 79.72 -56.87 -1.04
C SER A 250 80.85 -56.59 -2.04
N VAL A 251 80.55 -56.43 -3.34
CA VAL A 251 81.54 -56.27 -4.41
C VAL A 251 81.62 -54.81 -4.82
N PRO A 252 82.78 -54.13 -4.73
CA PRO A 252 82.90 -52.74 -5.14
C PRO A 252 82.86 -52.58 -6.66
N VAL A 253 82.11 -51.56 -7.13
CA VAL A 253 82.19 -51.07 -8.53
C VAL A 253 83.54 -50.38 -8.73
N GLN A 254 84.36 -50.92 -9.62
CA GLN A 254 85.72 -50.45 -9.91
C GLN A 254 85.73 -49.40 -11.02
N GLN A 255 84.87 -49.56 -12.04
CA GLN A 255 84.75 -48.65 -13.18
C GLN A 255 83.29 -48.50 -13.61
N ARG A 256 82.97 -47.33 -14.16
CA ARG A 256 81.70 -47.04 -14.86
C ARG A 256 82.00 -46.61 -16.29
N LEU A 257 81.10 -46.93 -17.20
CA LEU A 257 81.05 -46.39 -18.55
C LEU A 257 79.58 -46.20 -18.95
N TRP A 258 79.19 -44.94 -19.06
CA TRP A 258 77.96 -44.50 -19.70
C TRP A 258 78.20 -44.39 -21.21
N ASP A 259 77.26 -44.90 -21.99
CA ASP A 259 77.09 -44.60 -23.42
C ASP A 259 75.74 -43.90 -23.59
N PHE A 260 75.76 -42.69 -24.14
CA PHE A 260 74.56 -41.87 -24.35
C PHE A 260 73.83 -42.20 -25.66
N GLY A 261 74.36 -43.10 -26.50
CA GLY A 261 73.73 -43.54 -27.74
C GLY A 261 73.86 -42.56 -28.91
N ASP A 262 74.56 -41.43 -28.72
CA ASP A 262 74.90 -40.47 -29.78
C ASP A 262 76.37 -40.57 -30.25
N GLY A 263 77.14 -41.50 -29.66
CA GLY A 263 78.57 -41.71 -29.88
C GLY A 263 79.47 -41.19 -28.76
N ASN A 264 78.92 -40.48 -27.77
CA ASN A 264 79.68 -39.97 -26.62
C ASN A 264 79.47 -40.81 -25.35
N THR A 265 80.47 -40.77 -24.47
CA THR A 265 80.53 -41.59 -23.25
C THR A 265 81.01 -40.79 -22.04
N SER A 266 80.65 -41.22 -20.82
CA SER A 266 81.22 -40.70 -19.56
C SER A 266 81.61 -41.82 -18.60
N THR A 267 82.58 -41.58 -17.72
CA THR A 267 83.00 -42.50 -16.66
C THR A 267 82.61 -42.02 -15.25
N GLU A 268 81.87 -40.93 -15.14
CA GLU A 268 81.42 -40.36 -13.87
C GLU A 268 80.33 -41.22 -13.20
N ALA A 269 80.11 -41.02 -11.89
CA ALA A 269 79.04 -41.70 -11.17
C ALA A 269 77.65 -41.23 -11.60
N ASN A 270 77.44 -39.91 -11.68
CA ASN A 270 76.15 -39.29 -12.01
C ASN A 270 76.36 -38.14 -13.00
N PRO A 271 76.62 -38.43 -14.29
CA PRO A 271 77.02 -37.41 -15.26
C PRO A 271 75.88 -36.46 -15.64
N GLN A 272 76.22 -35.20 -15.86
CA GLN A 272 75.36 -34.21 -16.50
C GLN A 272 75.73 -34.12 -17.98
N TYR A 273 74.76 -34.38 -18.87
CA TYR A 273 74.99 -34.46 -20.31
C TYR A 273 74.01 -33.60 -21.13
N ARG A 274 74.44 -33.18 -22.32
CA ARG A 274 73.70 -32.31 -23.25
C ARG A 274 73.78 -32.87 -24.66
N TYR A 275 72.63 -33.20 -25.25
CA TYR A 275 72.57 -33.67 -26.63
C TYR A 275 72.59 -32.49 -27.61
N THR A 276 73.59 -32.48 -28.50
CA THR A 276 73.81 -31.43 -29.51
C THR A 276 73.07 -31.69 -30.84
N ARG A 277 72.33 -32.81 -30.92
CA ARG A 277 71.54 -33.23 -32.08
C ARG A 277 70.15 -33.70 -31.64
N THR A 278 69.15 -33.48 -32.49
CA THR A 278 67.82 -34.07 -32.30
C THR A 278 67.83 -35.56 -32.62
N GLY A 279 66.95 -36.32 -31.97
CA GLY A 279 66.89 -37.77 -32.12
C GLY A 279 66.17 -38.48 -30.98
N ILE A 280 66.20 -39.81 -31.03
CA ILE A 280 65.81 -40.69 -29.92
C ILE A 280 67.02 -41.56 -29.62
N PHE A 281 67.49 -41.49 -28.38
CA PHE A 281 68.77 -42.04 -27.94
C PHE A 281 68.56 -43.16 -26.92
N THR A 282 69.36 -44.21 -27.07
CA THR A 282 69.37 -45.39 -26.20
C THR A 282 70.57 -45.29 -25.29
N VAL A 283 70.33 -45.21 -23.98
CA VAL A 283 71.39 -45.03 -22.99
C VAL A 283 71.77 -46.38 -22.40
N THR A 284 73.07 -46.61 -22.22
CA THR A 284 73.61 -47.80 -21.53
C THR A 284 74.52 -47.38 -20.40
N LEU A 285 74.30 -47.93 -19.21
CA LEU A 285 75.29 -47.93 -18.13
C LEU A 285 75.95 -49.31 -18.07
N LYS A 286 77.28 -49.32 -18.15
CA LYS A 286 78.13 -50.48 -17.92
C LYS A 286 78.95 -50.24 -16.65
N VAL A 287 79.04 -51.25 -15.78
CA VAL A 287 79.88 -51.23 -14.58
C VAL A 287 80.81 -52.44 -14.58
N THR A 288 82.04 -52.22 -14.13
CA THR A 288 83.04 -53.28 -13.98
C THR A 288 83.32 -53.50 -12.51
N THR A 289 83.34 -54.77 -12.10
CA THR A 289 83.58 -55.24 -10.73
C THR A 289 84.68 -56.29 -10.73
N ALA A 290 85.12 -56.71 -9.55
CA ALA A 290 86.08 -57.83 -9.42
C ALA A 290 85.56 -59.18 -9.99
N LEU A 291 84.27 -59.29 -10.31
CA LEU A 291 83.63 -60.49 -10.87
C LEU A 291 83.39 -60.39 -12.39
N GLY A 292 83.75 -59.26 -13.00
CA GLY A 292 83.50 -58.97 -14.41
C GLY A 292 82.58 -57.78 -14.63
N GLU A 293 82.07 -57.70 -15.86
CA GLU A 293 81.31 -56.55 -16.37
C GLU A 293 79.81 -56.84 -16.39
N PHE A 294 79.03 -55.90 -15.87
CA PHE A 294 77.57 -55.92 -15.86
C PHE A 294 77.06 -54.67 -16.57
N SER A 295 75.92 -54.75 -17.26
CA SER A 295 75.35 -53.59 -17.96
C SER A 295 73.84 -53.57 -17.94
N ARG A 296 73.30 -52.35 -18.11
CA ARG A 296 71.89 -52.11 -18.34
C ARG A 296 71.73 -51.12 -19.48
N THR A 297 70.95 -51.50 -20.48
CA THR A 297 70.53 -50.62 -21.59
C THR A 297 69.07 -50.24 -21.41
N LYS A 298 68.74 -48.97 -21.65
CA LYS A 298 67.37 -48.46 -21.74
C LYS A 298 67.14 -47.89 -23.13
N ASN A 299 66.50 -48.70 -23.97
CA ASN A 299 66.17 -48.37 -25.35
C ASN A 299 65.27 -47.14 -25.40
N ASN A 300 65.58 -46.21 -26.30
CA ASN A 300 64.79 -45.00 -26.56
C ASN A 300 64.51 -44.13 -25.31
N LEU A 301 65.41 -44.13 -24.32
CA LEU A 301 65.21 -43.45 -23.04
C LEU A 301 65.11 -41.92 -23.18
N ILE A 302 65.89 -41.32 -24.09
CA ILE A 302 65.96 -39.87 -24.24
C ILE A 302 65.49 -39.45 -25.64
N LYS A 303 64.48 -38.60 -25.72
CA LYS A 303 63.96 -37.99 -26.94
C LYS A 303 64.31 -36.49 -26.94
N VAL A 304 65.12 -36.08 -27.91
CA VAL A 304 65.65 -34.71 -28.02
C VAL A 304 65.03 -34.02 -29.22
N SER A 305 64.29 -32.94 -28.95
CA SER A 305 63.57 -32.15 -29.95
C SER A 305 64.24 -30.81 -30.20
N ALA A 306 64.02 -30.21 -31.38
CA ALA A 306 64.41 -28.83 -31.62
C ALA A 306 63.44 -27.91 -30.86
N ALA A 307 63.96 -26.89 -30.18
CA ALA A 307 63.12 -25.86 -29.58
C ALA A 307 62.65 -24.88 -30.66
N ILE A 308 61.38 -24.48 -30.57
CA ILE A 308 60.77 -23.47 -31.44
C ILE A 308 60.94 -22.11 -30.74
N PRO A 309 61.59 -21.11 -31.38
CA PRO A 309 61.71 -19.76 -30.82
C PRO A 309 60.33 -19.07 -30.76
N PRO A 310 60.18 -17.98 -29.99
CA PRO A 310 58.94 -17.23 -29.98
C PRO A 310 58.67 -16.58 -31.35
N THR A 311 57.41 -16.26 -31.61
CA THR A 311 56.98 -15.39 -32.71
C THR A 311 56.37 -14.14 -32.10
N ALA A 312 56.99 -12.98 -32.34
CA ALA A 312 56.51 -11.70 -31.85
C ALA A 312 55.26 -11.26 -32.62
N GLY A 313 54.32 -10.63 -31.92
CA GLY A 313 53.11 -10.06 -32.53
C GLY A 313 52.48 -9.05 -31.58
N PHE A 314 51.88 -7.99 -32.12
CA PHE A 314 51.08 -7.06 -31.33
C PHE A 314 49.88 -6.51 -32.11
N ALA A 315 48.96 -5.91 -31.38
CA ALA A 315 47.87 -5.10 -31.91
C ALA A 315 47.75 -3.78 -31.12
N LEU A 316 47.20 -2.75 -31.76
CA LEU A 316 46.66 -1.58 -31.05
C LEU A 316 45.26 -1.90 -30.52
N ALA A 317 44.84 -1.23 -29.44
CA ALA A 317 43.44 -1.24 -29.00
C ALA A 317 42.51 -0.54 -30.01
N ASP A 318 42.98 0.58 -30.55
CA ASP A 318 42.24 1.44 -31.48
C ASP A 318 43.03 1.61 -32.79
N PRO A 319 42.41 1.52 -33.97
CA PRO A 319 43.11 1.53 -35.26
C PRO A 319 43.63 2.92 -35.68
N THR A 320 43.23 3.98 -34.97
CA THR A 320 43.69 5.36 -35.19
C THR A 320 44.28 5.88 -33.89
N VAL A 321 45.51 6.38 -33.93
CA VAL A 321 46.16 7.04 -32.78
C VAL A 321 46.14 8.55 -32.97
N TYR A 322 45.88 9.27 -31.89
CA TYR A 322 45.93 10.73 -31.87
C TYR A 322 47.11 11.22 -31.03
N VAL A 323 47.67 12.38 -31.41
CA VAL A 323 48.74 13.04 -30.64
C VAL A 323 48.23 13.48 -29.27
N ASP A 324 49.10 13.43 -28.28
CA ASP A 324 48.83 13.69 -26.85
C ASP A 324 47.80 12.76 -26.19
N GLU A 325 47.36 11.69 -26.87
CA GLU A 325 46.45 10.68 -26.34
C GLU A 325 47.12 9.31 -26.07
N PRO A 326 46.63 8.53 -25.08
CA PRO A 326 47.19 7.23 -24.70
C PRO A 326 46.87 6.11 -25.70
N ALA A 327 47.78 5.82 -26.60
CA ALA A 327 47.79 4.64 -27.44
C ALA A 327 48.06 3.37 -26.61
N ARG A 328 47.16 2.38 -26.69
CA ARG A 328 47.26 1.13 -25.92
C ARG A 328 47.68 -0.02 -26.83
N PHE A 329 48.71 -0.75 -26.42
CA PHE A 329 49.27 -1.88 -27.17
C PHE A 329 49.01 -3.20 -26.44
N PHE A 330 48.71 -4.24 -27.22
CA PHE A 330 48.46 -5.60 -26.73
C PHE A 330 49.45 -6.60 -27.32
N ASP A 331 50.06 -7.41 -26.46
CA ASP A 331 50.89 -8.55 -26.85
C ASP A 331 50.04 -9.66 -27.47
N MET A 332 50.37 -10.03 -28.70
CA MET A 332 49.77 -11.13 -29.47
C MET A 332 50.81 -12.22 -29.79
N SER A 333 51.96 -12.20 -29.10
CA SER A 333 53.10 -13.08 -29.35
C SER A 333 52.81 -14.54 -28.97
N ARG A 334 53.46 -15.46 -29.68
CA ARG A 334 53.42 -16.90 -29.41
C ARG A 334 54.75 -17.32 -28.83
N SER A 335 54.76 -17.99 -27.67
CA SER A 335 55.99 -18.27 -26.91
C SER A 335 56.86 -19.40 -27.49
N GLY A 336 56.34 -20.18 -28.45
CA GLY A 336 57.04 -21.30 -29.06
C GLY A 336 57.17 -22.46 -28.08
N THR A 337 58.39 -22.96 -27.88
CA THR A 337 58.71 -24.03 -26.92
C THR A 337 58.85 -23.54 -25.47
N GLY A 338 59.15 -22.25 -25.26
CA GLY A 338 59.35 -21.66 -23.94
C GLY A 338 58.16 -20.90 -23.39
N VAL A 339 58.34 -20.30 -22.22
CA VAL A 339 57.57 -19.14 -21.76
C VAL A 339 58.28 -17.86 -22.19
N ILE A 340 57.53 -16.78 -22.43
CA ILE A 340 58.12 -15.46 -22.65
C ILE A 340 58.60 -14.93 -21.30
N THR A 341 59.89 -14.53 -21.25
CA THR A 341 60.58 -14.05 -20.04
C THR A 341 60.82 -12.55 -20.05
N SER A 342 60.72 -11.90 -21.22
CA SER A 342 60.75 -10.45 -21.34
C SER A 342 60.12 -9.95 -22.64
N TRP A 343 59.54 -8.76 -22.53
CA TRP A 343 59.09 -7.90 -23.63
C TRP A 343 60.02 -6.69 -23.67
N ALA A 344 60.29 -6.19 -24.86
CA ALA A 344 60.98 -4.91 -25.06
C ALA A 344 60.33 -4.22 -26.25
N TRP A 345 59.65 -3.11 -25.95
CA TRP A 345 59.02 -2.21 -26.91
C TRP A 345 59.94 -1.04 -27.22
N ASP A 346 59.98 -0.66 -28.48
CA ASP A 346 60.52 0.61 -28.97
C ASP A 346 59.40 1.28 -29.75
N PHE A 347 58.98 2.48 -29.35
CA PHE A 347 57.86 3.16 -29.98
C PHE A 347 58.27 3.96 -31.22
N GLY A 348 59.56 4.02 -31.57
CA GLY A 348 60.06 4.70 -32.75
C GLY A 348 60.22 6.22 -32.60
N ASP A 349 59.88 6.77 -31.44
CA ASP A 349 60.09 8.17 -31.04
C ASP A 349 61.29 8.37 -30.09
N GLY A 350 62.01 7.28 -29.78
CA GLY A 350 63.10 7.25 -28.80
C GLY A 350 62.68 6.78 -27.40
N THR A 351 61.40 6.50 -27.17
CA THR A 351 60.90 5.92 -25.92
C THR A 351 60.73 4.39 -26.02
N THR A 352 60.78 3.71 -24.87
CA THR A 352 60.75 2.24 -24.77
C THR A 352 59.95 1.77 -23.56
N SER A 353 59.48 0.52 -23.58
CA SER A 353 58.83 -0.12 -22.41
C SER A 353 59.21 -1.59 -22.28
N ALA A 354 59.18 -2.12 -21.05
CA ALA A 354 59.38 -3.53 -20.72
C ALA A 354 58.08 -4.25 -20.29
N GLU A 355 56.95 -3.56 -20.29
CA GLU A 355 55.65 -4.12 -19.94
C GLU A 355 55.11 -5.04 -21.05
N GLN A 356 54.24 -6.00 -20.70
CA GLN A 356 53.61 -6.85 -21.72
C GLN A 356 52.59 -6.08 -22.58
N ASN A 357 51.77 -5.22 -21.98
CA ASN A 357 50.68 -4.50 -22.67
C ASN A 357 50.75 -2.99 -22.34
N PRO A 358 51.77 -2.28 -22.85
CA PRO A 358 52.02 -0.90 -22.45
C PRO A 358 50.98 0.07 -22.99
N THR A 359 50.91 1.23 -22.34
CA THR A 359 50.24 2.42 -22.87
C THR A 359 51.29 3.49 -23.12
N HIS A 360 51.24 4.14 -24.28
CA HIS A 360 52.19 5.17 -24.71
C HIS A 360 51.49 6.42 -25.22
N VAL A 361 52.13 7.58 -25.13
CA VAL A 361 51.62 8.86 -25.61
C VAL A 361 52.64 9.47 -26.57
N PHE A 362 52.25 9.64 -27.84
CA PHE A 362 53.07 10.32 -28.83
C PHE A 362 52.81 11.82 -28.75
N SER A 363 53.86 12.64 -28.54
CA SER A 363 53.76 14.10 -28.40
C SER A 363 53.87 14.88 -29.72
N GLU A 364 54.07 14.20 -30.85
CA GLU A 364 54.07 14.79 -32.19
C GLU A 364 53.24 13.92 -33.15
N VAL A 365 52.78 14.52 -34.26
CA VAL A 365 52.11 13.79 -35.34
C VAL A 365 53.13 13.23 -36.33
N GLY A 366 52.89 12.02 -36.84
CA GLY A 366 53.85 11.36 -37.71
C GLY A 366 53.51 9.90 -38.00
N THR A 367 54.48 9.17 -38.55
CA THR A 367 54.42 7.71 -38.70
C THR A 367 55.59 7.09 -37.96
N TYR A 368 55.30 6.37 -36.89
CA TYR A 368 56.29 5.75 -36.01
C TYR A 368 56.37 4.25 -36.28
N THR A 369 57.59 3.72 -36.43
CA THR A 369 57.81 2.26 -36.60
C THR A 369 57.92 1.60 -35.23
N VAL A 370 56.78 1.28 -34.62
CA VAL A 370 56.74 0.60 -33.32
C VAL A 370 57.24 -0.83 -33.48
N THR A 371 58.14 -1.27 -32.59
CA THR A 371 58.64 -2.64 -32.57
C THR A 371 58.40 -3.30 -31.22
N LEU A 372 58.13 -4.61 -31.24
CA LEU A 372 58.11 -5.47 -30.06
C LEU A 372 59.10 -6.61 -30.27
N LYS A 373 60.05 -6.73 -29.34
CA LYS A 373 60.90 -7.91 -29.17
C LYS A 373 60.43 -8.73 -27.97
N VAL A 374 60.17 -10.02 -28.18
CA VAL A 374 59.92 -10.99 -27.11
C VAL A 374 61.05 -12.01 -27.02
N THR A 375 61.39 -12.42 -25.79
CA THR A 375 62.47 -13.37 -25.51
C THR A 375 61.98 -14.54 -24.66
N THR A 376 62.49 -15.74 -24.95
CA THR A 376 62.35 -16.96 -24.14
C THR A 376 63.75 -17.55 -23.88
N PRO A 377 63.90 -18.58 -23.01
CA PRO A 377 65.16 -19.31 -22.84
C PRO A 377 65.69 -19.97 -24.13
N TYR A 378 64.85 -20.16 -25.16
CA TYR A 378 65.20 -20.81 -26.42
C TYR A 378 65.40 -19.83 -27.59
N GLY A 379 65.37 -18.52 -27.34
CA GLY A 379 65.62 -17.47 -28.34
C GLY A 379 64.68 -16.27 -28.24
N SER A 380 64.91 -15.28 -29.09
CA SER A 380 64.10 -14.06 -29.19
C SER A 380 63.66 -13.78 -30.63
N ASN A 381 62.52 -13.12 -30.79
CA ASN A 381 62.02 -12.64 -32.07
C ASN A 381 61.50 -11.21 -31.95
N THR A 382 61.52 -10.46 -33.06
CA THR A 382 61.09 -9.07 -33.13
C THR A 382 60.11 -8.89 -34.28
N VAL A 383 59.04 -8.14 -34.03
CA VAL A 383 58.08 -7.66 -35.05
C VAL A 383 58.10 -6.14 -35.07
N ALA A 384 57.79 -5.54 -36.22
CA ALA A 384 57.66 -4.10 -36.40
C ALA A 384 56.36 -3.79 -37.15
N SER A 385 55.67 -2.72 -36.77
CA SER A 385 54.52 -2.17 -37.50
C SER A 385 54.54 -0.65 -37.45
N ASN A 386 54.14 -0.01 -38.54
CA ASN A 386 53.95 1.43 -38.56
C ASN A 386 52.65 1.82 -37.85
N VAL A 387 52.71 2.90 -37.07
CA VAL A 387 51.57 3.53 -36.39
C VAL A 387 51.51 4.98 -36.87
N GLU A 388 50.36 5.38 -37.42
CA GLU A 388 50.14 6.73 -37.94
C GLU A 388 49.40 7.58 -36.88
N VAL A 389 50.07 8.61 -36.36
CA VAL A 389 49.59 9.48 -35.29
C VAL A 389 49.10 10.80 -35.89
N LYS A 390 47.86 11.18 -35.58
CA LYS A 390 47.16 12.31 -36.22
C LYS A 390 46.67 13.33 -35.21
N TYR A 391 46.31 14.52 -35.70
CA TYR A 391 45.41 15.39 -34.95
C TYR A 391 44.00 14.77 -34.94
N ARG A 392 43.32 14.79 -33.80
CA ARG A 392 41.89 14.45 -33.71
C ARG A 392 41.11 15.57 -34.42
N PRO A 393 40.25 15.26 -35.41
CA PRO A 393 39.40 16.26 -36.05
C PRO A 393 38.30 16.74 -35.08
N PRO A 394 37.77 17.96 -35.27
CA PRO A 394 36.63 18.44 -34.50
C PRO A 394 35.37 17.65 -34.86
N ARG A 395 34.35 17.69 -33.98
CA ARG A 395 33.01 17.19 -34.27
C ARG A 395 32.04 18.35 -34.42
N ALA A 396 31.57 18.62 -35.64
CA ALA A 396 30.51 19.59 -35.88
C ALA A 396 29.21 19.18 -35.17
N ASP A 397 28.54 20.12 -34.52
CA ASP A 397 27.13 20.00 -34.12
C ASP A 397 26.53 21.39 -33.89
N PHE A 398 25.21 21.50 -33.90
CA PHE A 398 24.52 22.77 -33.69
C PHE A 398 23.05 22.59 -33.30
N GLN A 399 22.42 23.65 -32.82
CA GLN A 399 20.97 23.73 -32.69
C GLN A 399 20.42 25.05 -33.26
N ALA A 400 19.12 25.07 -33.53
CA ALA A 400 18.39 26.24 -33.99
C ALA A 400 17.14 26.47 -33.13
N LEU A 401 16.88 27.72 -32.78
CA LEU A 401 15.75 28.13 -31.94
C LEU A 401 15.11 29.41 -32.52
N PRO A 402 13.81 29.39 -32.88
CA PRO A 402 12.94 28.22 -33.01
C PRO A 402 13.23 27.42 -34.30
N ALA A 403 12.92 26.13 -34.32
CA ALA A 403 13.01 25.29 -35.52
C ALA A 403 11.79 25.41 -36.46
N VAL A 404 10.70 26.03 -35.99
CA VAL A 404 9.53 26.41 -36.81
C VAL A 404 9.23 27.88 -36.57
N VAL A 405 9.06 28.64 -37.65
CA VAL A 405 9.15 30.11 -37.64
C VAL A 405 8.24 30.73 -38.72
N ALA A 406 7.77 31.96 -38.54
CA ALA A 406 7.06 32.66 -39.60
C ALA A 406 8.02 33.22 -40.66
N ILE A 407 7.54 33.46 -41.89
CA ILE A 407 8.27 34.25 -42.89
C ILE A 407 8.66 35.61 -42.29
N GLY A 408 9.94 35.98 -42.37
CA GLY A 408 10.47 37.26 -41.86
C GLY A 408 10.80 37.28 -40.37
N GLU A 409 10.49 36.23 -39.59
CA GLU A 409 10.99 36.08 -38.23
C GLU A 409 12.40 35.45 -38.22
N PRO A 410 13.27 35.82 -37.26
CA PRO A 410 14.62 35.29 -37.17
C PRO A 410 14.69 33.92 -36.48
N VAL A 411 15.59 33.07 -36.97
CA VAL A 411 16.05 31.86 -36.30
C VAL A 411 17.44 32.13 -35.71
N GLN A 412 17.60 31.88 -34.41
CA GLN A 412 18.90 31.91 -33.76
C GLN A 412 19.56 30.53 -33.87
N PHE A 413 20.80 30.49 -34.38
CA PHE A 413 21.63 29.30 -34.38
C PHE A 413 22.63 29.35 -33.23
N ALA A 414 22.94 28.18 -32.67
CA ALA A 414 23.97 28.02 -31.66
C ALA A 414 24.88 26.85 -32.02
N ASP A 415 26.18 27.10 -31.98
CA ASP A 415 27.22 26.08 -32.14
C ASP A 415 27.24 25.14 -30.93
N LEU A 416 27.29 23.84 -31.21
CA LEU A 416 27.46 22.77 -30.22
C LEU A 416 28.65 21.87 -30.58
N SER A 417 29.53 22.35 -31.46
CA SER A 417 30.67 21.61 -31.96
C SER A 417 31.72 21.37 -30.87
N ILE A 418 32.29 20.17 -30.87
CA ILE A 418 33.32 19.76 -29.91
C ILE A 418 34.69 19.90 -30.60
N PRO A 419 35.69 20.57 -29.99
CA PRO A 419 37.03 20.68 -30.56
C PRO A 419 37.70 19.30 -30.68
N GLY A 420 38.72 19.25 -31.52
CA GLY A 420 39.55 18.06 -31.73
C GLY A 420 40.75 18.06 -30.78
N THR A 421 41.95 17.76 -31.29
CA THR A 421 43.20 18.06 -30.56
C THR A 421 43.43 19.57 -30.42
N SER A 422 42.81 20.38 -31.28
CA SER A 422 42.98 21.84 -31.29
C SER A 422 41.63 22.56 -31.40
N ASP A 423 41.60 23.79 -30.88
CA ASP A 423 40.43 24.66 -30.85
C ASP A 423 39.82 24.88 -32.24
N ILE A 424 38.50 25.10 -32.27
CA ILE A 424 37.78 25.52 -33.47
C ILE A 424 38.02 27.02 -33.68
N ILE A 425 38.43 27.40 -34.90
CA ILE A 425 38.80 28.79 -35.24
C ILE A 425 37.98 29.38 -36.39
N GLN A 426 37.25 28.55 -37.15
CA GLN A 426 36.38 29.01 -38.23
C GLN A 426 35.10 28.17 -38.28
N TRP A 427 33.99 28.86 -38.53
CA TRP A 427 32.65 28.33 -38.77
C TRP A 427 32.22 28.74 -40.17
N LEU A 428 31.46 27.87 -40.85
CA LEU A 428 30.81 28.16 -42.11
C LEU A 428 29.42 27.53 -42.12
N TRP A 429 28.42 28.38 -42.02
CA TRP A 429 27.01 28.02 -42.08
C TRP A 429 26.49 28.13 -43.52
N SER A 430 25.62 27.20 -43.90
CA SER A 430 24.69 27.36 -45.01
C SER A 430 23.29 27.09 -44.49
N PHE A 431 22.38 28.03 -44.72
CA PHE A 431 20.99 27.97 -44.22
C PHE A 431 20.03 27.28 -45.20
N GLY A 432 20.51 26.85 -46.37
CA GLY A 432 19.71 26.10 -47.35
C GLY A 432 18.80 26.95 -48.25
N ASP A 433 18.67 28.25 -47.99
CA ASP A 433 17.98 29.23 -48.84
C ASP A 433 18.94 30.03 -49.75
N GLY A 434 20.25 29.77 -49.65
CA GLY A 434 21.32 30.53 -50.28
C GLY A 434 22.07 31.47 -49.32
N GLY A 435 21.55 31.68 -48.10
CA GLY A 435 22.23 32.42 -47.04
C GLY A 435 23.36 31.62 -46.38
N THR A 436 24.40 32.33 -45.96
CA THR A 436 25.59 31.78 -45.28
C THR A 436 26.09 32.72 -44.20
N SER A 437 26.74 32.21 -43.15
CA SER A 437 27.45 33.02 -42.14
C SER A 437 28.78 32.37 -41.72
N THR A 438 29.71 33.17 -41.19
CA THR A 438 30.97 32.70 -40.58
C THR A 438 31.08 32.99 -39.08
N GLU A 439 30.00 33.48 -38.46
CA GLU A 439 29.92 33.67 -37.02
C GLU A 439 29.73 32.33 -36.30
N GLN A 440 30.13 32.22 -35.04
CA GLN A 440 29.89 31.01 -34.25
C GLN A 440 28.39 30.80 -33.96
N ASN A 441 27.64 31.85 -33.61
CA ASN A 441 26.24 31.76 -33.20
C ASN A 441 25.36 32.76 -33.98
N PRO A 442 25.17 32.56 -35.30
CA PRO A 442 24.50 33.54 -36.16
C PRO A 442 22.98 33.56 -35.98
N GLN A 443 22.39 34.68 -36.37
CA GLN A 443 20.95 34.82 -36.59
C GLN A 443 20.66 34.87 -38.09
N HIS A 444 19.61 34.19 -38.57
CA HIS A 444 19.21 34.22 -39.98
C HIS A 444 17.69 34.40 -40.14
N VAL A 445 17.26 35.06 -41.23
CA VAL A 445 15.85 35.37 -41.51
C VAL A 445 15.45 34.80 -42.86
N TYR A 446 14.45 33.92 -42.87
CA TYR A 446 13.95 33.28 -44.07
C TYR A 446 12.81 34.09 -44.70
N ASN A 447 12.94 34.41 -45.98
CA ASN A 447 12.03 35.30 -46.71
C ASN A 447 10.97 34.58 -47.56
N GLN A 448 10.94 33.24 -47.54
CA GLN A 448 9.98 32.40 -48.25
C GLN A 448 9.56 31.20 -47.39
N GLU A 449 8.34 30.70 -47.57
CA GLU A 449 7.87 29.47 -46.92
C GLU A 449 8.49 28.22 -47.54
N GLY A 450 8.77 27.21 -46.71
CA GLY A 450 9.46 26.00 -47.12
C GLY A 450 10.06 25.22 -45.96
N GLN A 451 10.87 24.20 -46.29
CA GLN A 451 11.68 23.48 -45.32
C GLN A 451 13.14 23.49 -45.76
N TYR A 452 14.02 23.93 -44.87
CA TYR A 452 15.40 24.26 -45.19
C TYR A 452 16.38 23.31 -44.51
N THR A 453 17.31 22.77 -45.31
CA THR A 453 18.42 21.95 -44.83
C THR A 453 19.57 22.85 -44.44
N VAL A 454 19.96 22.81 -43.16
CA VAL A 454 21.05 23.64 -42.62
C VAL A 454 22.30 22.78 -42.48
N SER A 455 23.46 23.34 -42.80
CA SER A 455 24.76 22.71 -42.52
C SER A 455 25.72 23.69 -41.84
N LEU A 456 26.43 23.19 -40.83
CA LEU A 456 27.58 23.85 -40.22
C LEU A 456 28.84 23.05 -40.53
N THR A 457 29.82 23.68 -41.17
CA THR A 457 31.20 23.21 -41.23
C THR A 457 32.04 23.96 -40.19
N VAL A 458 32.72 23.24 -39.31
CA VAL A 458 33.74 23.79 -38.40
C VAL A 458 35.14 23.34 -38.79
N ARG A 459 36.13 24.15 -38.44
CA ARG A 459 37.54 23.94 -38.77
C ARG A 459 38.43 24.24 -37.57
N SER A 460 39.32 23.30 -37.25
CA SER A 460 40.27 23.41 -36.14
C SER A 460 41.54 24.18 -36.50
N ALA A 461 42.28 24.60 -35.46
CA ALA A 461 43.55 25.33 -35.59
C ALA A 461 44.75 24.45 -36.00
N ASP A 462 44.56 23.13 -36.14
CA ASP A 462 45.68 22.20 -36.34
C ASP A 462 46.36 22.35 -37.73
N PRO A 463 47.67 22.05 -37.83
CA PRO A 463 48.41 22.10 -39.09
C PRO A 463 47.86 21.21 -40.22
N SER A 464 47.16 20.12 -39.91
CA SER A 464 46.53 19.26 -40.92
C SER A 464 45.21 19.82 -41.47
N ASN A 465 44.73 20.95 -40.94
CA ASN A 465 43.55 21.64 -41.41
C ASN A 465 42.28 20.76 -41.36
N ASN A 466 42.08 20.06 -40.23
CA ASN A 466 40.87 19.24 -40.09
C ASN A 466 39.61 20.10 -40.11
N SER A 467 38.57 19.54 -40.72
CA SER A 467 37.24 20.13 -40.74
C SER A 467 36.18 19.05 -40.60
N SER A 468 35.01 19.46 -40.15
CA SER A 468 33.89 18.59 -39.80
C SER A 468 32.61 19.27 -40.24
N THR A 469 31.70 18.55 -40.89
CA THR A 469 30.43 19.13 -41.37
C THR A 469 29.26 18.34 -40.82
N GLN A 470 28.39 19.01 -40.06
CA GLN A 470 27.10 18.49 -39.68
C GLN A 470 26.04 19.10 -40.58
N THR A 471 25.20 18.26 -41.18
CA THR A 471 24.01 18.68 -41.93
C THR A 471 22.77 18.19 -41.19
N LYS A 472 21.71 19.01 -41.12
CA LYS A 472 20.41 18.65 -40.58
C LYS A 472 19.37 18.93 -41.66
N GLU A 473 18.84 17.87 -42.27
CA GLU A 473 17.90 17.97 -43.38
C GLU A 473 16.53 18.47 -42.93
N ARG A 474 15.92 19.37 -43.72
CA ARG A 474 14.56 19.92 -43.48
C ARG A 474 14.39 20.49 -42.06
N TYR A 475 15.48 20.98 -41.47
CA TYR A 475 15.61 21.27 -40.04
C TYR A 475 14.86 22.53 -39.61
N ILE A 476 14.80 23.54 -40.47
CA ILE A 476 13.93 24.71 -40.25
C ILE A 476 12.69 24.57 -41.12
N THR A 477 11.51 24.74 -40.52
CA THR A 477 10.25 24.88 -41.26
C THR A 477 9.77 26.32 -41.17
N VAL A 478 9.59 26.97 -42.32
CA VAL A 478 9.15 28.36 -42.41
C VAL A 478 7.74 28.35 -43.00
N VAL A 479 6.78 28.87 -42.24
CA VAL A 479 5.37 28.89 -42.63
C VAL A 479 4.87 30.33 -42.76
N ARG A 480 3.89 30.55 -43.64
CA ARG A 480 3.23 31.85 -43.72
C ARG A 480 2.19 31.96 -42.59
N PRO A 481 2.24 33.00 -41.74
CA PRO A 481 1.33 33.13 -40.60
C PRO A 481 -0.12 33.39 -41.07
N PRO A 482 -1.14 32.96 -40.30
CA PRO A 482 -2.51 33.40 -40.52
C PRO A 482 -2.65 34.91 -40.25
N VAL A 483 -3.68 35.54 -40.82
CA VAL A 483 -4.03 36.94 -40.53
C VAL A 483 -5.36 36.96 -39.76
N PRO A 484 -5.33 37.11 -38.42
CA PRO A 484 -6.53 37.21 -37.60
C PRO A 484 -7.30 38.49 -37.94
N ASP A 485 -8.61 38.36 -38.10
CA ASP A 485 -9.56 39.48 -38.14
C ASP A 485 -10.92 39.01 -37.62
N PHE A 486 -11.78 39.94 -37.19
CA PHE A 486 -13.16 39.64 -36.83
C PHE A 486 -14.12 40.82 -37.06
N THR A 487 -15.39 40.48 -37.27
CA THR A 487 -16.52 41.40 -37.24
C THR A 487 -17.40 41.11 -36.03
N TYR A 488 -18.22 42.08 -35.63
CA TYR A 488 -19.18 41.92 -34.55
C TYR A 488 -20.50 42.63 -34.88
N THR A 489 -21.60 42.16 -34.27
CA THR A 489 -22.94 42.74 -34.45
C THR A 489 -23.74 42.68 -33.13
N PRO A 490 -24.50 43.73 -32.75
CA PRO A 490 -24.62 45.04 -33.41
C PRO A 490 -23.30 45.84 -33.44
N SER A 491 -23.20 46.81 -34.34
CA SER A 491 -21.99 47.66 -34.51
C SER A 491 -21.96 48.88 -33.58
N TYR A 492 -22.85 48.91 -32.60
CA TYR A 492 -22.94 49.83 -31.48
C TYR A 492 -23.56 49.02 -30.34
N VAL A 493 -23.11 49.20 -29.10
CA VAL A 493 -23.42 48.28 -28.01
C VAL A 493 -23.83 49.07 -26.77
N LEU A 494 -24.93 48.67 -26.14
CA LEU A 494 -25.39 49.21 -24.87
C LEU A 494 -25.20 48.21 -23.73
N ALA A 495 -25.04 48.72 -22.50
CA ALA A 495 -25.06 47.88 -21.31
C ALA A 495 -26.38 47.08 -21.25
N GLY A 496 -26.27 45.75 -21.24
CA GLY A 496 -27.36 44.79 -21.36
C GLY A 496 -27.42 44.04 -22.71
N ASP A 497 -26.74 44.52 -23.77
CA ASP A 497 -26.78 43.89 -25.09
C ASP A 497 -25.97 42.58 -25.16
N THR A 498 -26.44 41.66 -26.02
CA THR A 498 -25.71 40.44 -26.39
C THR A 498 -25.13 40.57 -27.79
N VAL A 499 -23.82 40.76 -27.87
CA VAL A 499 -23.07 40.93 -29.12
C VAL A 499 -22.65 39.56 -29.66
N GLN A 500 -22.80 39.38 -30.97
CA GLN A 500 -22.29 38.24 -31.74
C GLN A 500 -20.95 38.64 -32.38
N PHE A 501 -19.93 37.79 -32.23
CA PHE A 501 -18.59 37.96 -32.78
C PHE A 501 -18.30 36.86 -33.80
N SER A 502 -17.75 37.27 -34.94
CA SER A 502 -17.57 36.45 -36.14
C SER A 502 -16.12 36.51 -36.60
N ALA A 503 -15.40 35.40 -36.53
CA ALA A 503 -14.02 35.35 -36.99
C ALA A 503 -13.99 35.50 -38.52
N ALA A 504 -13.30 36.55 -38.99
CA ALA A 504 -13.11 36.92 -40.38
C ALA A 504 -11.66 36.67 -40.85
N ALA A 505 -10.87 35.97 -40.04
CA ALA A 505 -9.47 35.68 -40.28
C ALA A 505 -9.26 35.07 -41.67
N THR A 506 -8.50 35.77 -42.51
CA THR A 506 -8.16 35.27 -43.84
C THR A 506 -7.04 34.24 -43.72
N GLN A 507 -7.04 33.26 -44.63
CA GLN A 507 -6.00 32.22 -44.70
C GLN A 507 -5.05 32.52 -45.88
N PRO A 508 -3.98 33.30 -45.67
CA PRO A 508 -2.83 33.28 -46.57
C PRO A 508 -1.88 32.11 -46.24
N GLY A 509 -2.02 31.49 -45.07
CA GLY A 509 -1.14 30.45 -44.55
C GLY A 509 -1.27 29.09 -45.26
N SER A 510 -0.12 28.43 -45.43
CA SER A 510 0.00 27.06 -45.95
C SER A 510 -0.50 25.98 -44.97
N GLU A 511 -0.64 26.30 -43.69
CA GLU A 511 -1.34 25.46 -42.70
C GLU A 511 -2.83 25.81 -42.59
N PRO A 512 -3.71 24.84 -42.29
CA PRO A 512 -5.09 25.11 -41.92
C PRO A 512 -5.18 25.76 -40.52
N ILE A 513 -6.17 26.62 -40.33
CA ILE A 513 -6.54 27.12 -38.99
C ILE A 513 -7.16 25.95 -38.20
N THR A 514 -6.60 25.67 -37.03
CA THR A 514 -6.98 24.55 -36.15
C THR A 514 -7.91 24.99 -35.03
N GLN A 515 -7.80 26.23 -34.56
CA GLN A 515 -8.59 26.77 -33.47
C GLN A 515 -8.80 28.29 -33.58
N TYR A 516 -10.02 28.72 -33.27
CA TYR A 516 -10.37 30.09 -32.92
C TYR A 516 -10.65 30.14 -31.41
N LEU A 517 -9.92 31.00 -30.70
CA LEU A 517 -10.07 31.25 -29.27
C LEU A 517 -10.30 32.75 -29.08
N TRP A 518 -11.33 33.10 -28.31
CA TRP A 518 -11.75 34.46 -28.01
C TRP A 518 -11.52 34.73 -26.54
N ASP A 519 -11.03 35.92 -26.26
CA ASP A 519 -10.82 36.56 -24.95
C ASP A 519 -11.49 37.94 -25.02
N PHE A 520 -12.11 38.39 -23.94
CA PHE A 520 -12.90 39.62 -23.88
C PHE A 520 -12.67 40.42 -22.59
N ASP A 521 -11.66 40.07 -21.79
CA ASP A 521 -11.07 40.93 -20.75
C ASP A 521 -9.66 41.43 -21.14
N GLY A 522 -9.09 40.88 -22.22
CA GLY A 522 -7.78 41.23 -22.76
C GLY A 522 -6.63 40.49 -22.08
N ASN A 523 -6.93 39.59 -21.14
CA ASN A 523 -5.95 38.81 -20.39
C ASN A 523 -6.10 37.32 -20.71
N LEU A 524 -5.35 36.85 -21.71
CA LEU A 524 -5.26 35.44 -22.12
C LEU A 524 -4.90 34.43 -21.00
N SER A 525 -4.53 34.88 -19.79
CA SER A 525 -4.35 34.02 -18.61
C SER A 525 -5.64 33.75 -17.80
N THR A 526 -6.66 34.61 -17.88
CA THR A 526 -8.01 34.34 -17.34
C THR A 526 -8.81 33.49 -18.32
N THR A 527 -9.43 32.42 -17.84
CA THR A 527 -10.26 31.49 -18.66
C THR A 527 -11.75 31.61 -18.39
N SER A 528 -12.14 32.54 -17.50
CA SER A 528 -13.50 32.75 -17.00
C SER A 528 -14.48 33.28 -18.05
N ASP A 529 -13.98 33.97 -19.07
CA ASP A 529 -14.77 34.58 -20.13
C ASP A 529 -14.42 34.05 -21.53
N GLN A 530 -13.31 33.31 -21.66
CA GLN A 530 -12.81 32.77 -22.93
C GLN A 530 -13.81 31.84 -23.62
N LYS A 531 -13.89 31.94 -24.96
CA LYS A 531 -14.79 31.12 -25.80
C LYS A 531 -14.07 30.57 -27.01
N THR A 532 -14.58 29.50 -27.62
CA THR A 532 -13.98 28.90 -28.81
C THR A 532 -15.01 28.67 -29.91
N GLY A 533 -14.55 28.70 -31.16
CA GLY A 533 -15.38 28.52 -32.35
C GLY A 533 -15.35 29.71 -33.31
N LEU A 534 -15.84 29.51 -34.54
CA LEU A 534 -15.87 30.54 -35.59
C LEU A 534 -16.81 31.72 -35.26
N GLN A 535 -17.84 31.45 -34.46
CA GLN A 535 -18.87 32.40 -34.03
C GLN A 535 -19.09 32.23 -32.53
N VAL A 536 -19.13 33.33 -31.77
CA VAL A 536 -19.37 33.32 -30.32
C VAL A 536 -20.19 34.53 -29.89
N SER A 537 -20.85 34.47 -28.74
CA SER A 537 -21.61 35.59 -28.17
C SER A 537 -21.10 36.00 -26.78
N ARG A 538 -21.14 37.29 -26.46
CA ARG A 538 -20.97 37.80 -25.09
C ARG A 538 -22.05 38.84 -24.80
N LYS A 539 -22.60 38.79 -23.59
CA LYS A 539 -23.45 39.86 -23.05
C LYS A 539 -22.58 40.76 -22.20
N PHE A 540 -22.68 42.07 -22.39
CA PHE A 540 -21.95 43.06 -21.61
C PHE A 540 -22.92 43.73 -20.64
N GLU A 541 -22.71 43.58 -19.32
CA GLU A 541 -23.65 44.06 -18.30
C GLU A 541 -23.34 45.48 -17.80
N THR A 542 -22.11 45.96 -18.01
CA THR A 542 -21.63 47.30 -17.63
C THR A 542 -21.25 48.12 -18.86
N ALA A 543 -21.23 49.45 -18.70
CA ALA A 543 -20.86 50.40 -19.75
C ALA A 543 -19.38 50.76 -19.63
N GLU A 544 -18.53 49.99 -20.30
CA GLU A 544 -17.07 50.08 -20.26
C GLU A 544 -16.50 49.82 -21.67
N THR A 545 -15.24 50.18 -21.90
CA THR A 545 -14.52 49.76 -23.12
C THR A 545 -13.88 48.39 -22.87
N PHE A 546 -14.32 47.38 -23.61
CA PHE A 546 -13.79 46.02 -23.51
C PHE A 546 -12.81 45.72 -24.64
N THR A 547 -11.58 45.33 -24.30
CA THR A 547 -10.64 44.76 -25.27
C THR A 547 -11.08 43.35 -25.62
N VAL A 548 -11.36 43.09 -26.91
CA VAL A 548 -11.71 41.75 -27.41
C VAL A 548 -10.58 41.22 -28.29
N THR A 549 -10.01 40.10 -27.87
CA THR A 549 -8.83 39.47 -28.44
C THR A 549 -9.23 38.16 -29.13
N LEU A 550 -9.09 38.11 -30.46
CA LEU A 550 -9.21 36.87 -31.23
C LEU A 550 -7.84 36.26 -31.46
N VAL A 551 -7.59 35.11 -30.84
CA VAL A 551 -6.43 34.26 -31.07
C VAL A 551 -6.76 33.18 -32.11
N VAL A 552 -5.98 33.15 -33.19
CA VAL A 552 -6.05 32.15 -34.26
C VAL A 552 -4.83 31.24 -34.15
N ARG A 553 -5.07 29.92 -34.13
CA ARG A 553 -4.02 28.89 -34.10
C ARG A 553 -4.02 28.07 -35.39
N THR A 554 -2.84 27.66 -35.80
CA THR A 554 -2.59 26.68 -36.88
C THR A 554 -2.05 25.39 -36.25
N ALA A 555 -1.30 24.55 -36.97
CA ALA A 555 -0.61 23.41 -36.36
C ALA A 555 0.67 23.85 -35.63
N THR A 556 1.35 24.90 -36.11
CA THR A 556 2.64 25.35 -35.56
C THR A 556 2.68 26.80 -35.07
N LEU A 557 1.83 27.70 -35.58
CA LEU A 557 1.81 29.12 -35.18
C LEU A 557 0.54 29.56 -34.45
N MET A 558 0.73 30.58 -33.61
CA MET A 558 -0.31 31.41 -33.02
C MET A 558 -0.18 32.86 -33.51
N ARG A 559 -1.31 33.51 -33.80
CA ARG A 559 -1.44 34.96 -34.01
C ARG A 559 -2.70 35.47 -33.31
N MET A 560 -2.72 36.76 -32.97
CA MET A 560 -3.89 37.40 -32.38
C MET A 560 -4.18 38.76 -33.01
N VAL A 561 -5.42 39.23 -32.85
CA VAL A 561 -5.84 40.60 -33.13
C VAL A 561 -6.75 41.08 -32.01
N GLU A 562 -6.60 42.35 -31.64
CA GLU A 562 -7.36 42.99 -30.58
C GLU A 562 -8.24 44.09 -31.20
N LYS A 563 -9.46 44.27 -30.71
CA LYS A 563 -10.30 45.44 -31.00
C LYS A 563 -11.02 45.89 -29.74
N GLU A 564 -11.04 47.20 -29.52
CA GLU A 564 -11.85 47.82 -28.47
C GLU A 564 -13.34 47.80 -28.87
N ILE A 565 -14.17 47.32 -27.96
CA ILE A 565 -15.64 47.36 -28.05
C ILE A 565 -16.12 48.32 -26.97
N ILE A 566 -16.53 49.52 -27.39
CA ILE A 566 -17.11 50.52 -26.49
C ILE A 566 -18.56 50.11 -26.20
N VAL A 567 -18.90 49.93 -24.92
CA VAL A 567 -20.26 49.65 -24.45
C VAL A 567 -20.76 50.87 -23.70
N GLU A 568 -21.83 51.49 -24.19
CA GLU A 568 -22.35 52.75 -23.66
C GLU A 568 -23.56 52.52 -22.73
N LEU A 569 -23.83 53.45 -21.80
CA LEU A 569 -24.99 53.34 -20.91
C LEU A 569 -26.22 54.05 -21.51
N ALA A 570 -27.37 53.37 -21.56
CA ALA A 570 -28.63 53.99 -21.93
C ALA A 570 -29.12 54.95 -20.82
N PRO A 571 -29.68 56.13 -21.15
CA PRO A 571 -30.23 57.05 -20.16
C PRO A 571 -31.40 56.44 -19.39
N SER A 572 -31.52 56.82 -18.11
CA SER A 572 -32.58 56.31 -17.24
C SER A 572 -33.93 56.93 -17.61
N SER A 573 -34.87 56.07 -18.01
CA SER A 573 -36.28 56.44 -18.22
C SER A 573 -37.11 56.49 -16.93
N ASP A 574 -36.52 56.20 -15.77
CA ASP A 574 -37.28 56.18 -14.50
C ASP A 574 -37.68 57.59 -14.02
N PHE A 575 -38.64 57.65 -13.09
CA PHE A 575 -39.26 58.87 -12.56
C PHE A 575 -40.02 58.62 -11.24
N THR A 576 -40.28 59.69 -10.50
CA THR A 576 -41.24 59.74 -9.38
C THR A 576 -42.38 60.72 -9.66
N ALA A 577 -43.45 60.66 -8.87
CA ALA A 577 -44.57 61.60 -8.95
C ALA A 577 -45.03 62.00 -7.53
N THR A 578 -45.45 63.25 -7.36
CA THR A 578 -45.94 63.80 -6.08
C THR A 578 -46.97 64.92 -6.30
N PRO A 579 -48.05 65.02 -5.50
CA PRO A 579 -48.44 64.14 -4.39
C PRO A 579 -48.99 62.79 -4.87
N LEU A 580 -49.00 61.78 -3.98
CA LEU A 580 -49.62 60.48 -4.17
C LEU A 580 -50.19 59.97 -2.82
N PRO A 581 -51.49 59.62 -2.72
CA PRO A 581 -52.54 59.86 -3.71
C PRO A 581 -52.78 61.36 -3.95
N ALA A 582 -53.54 61.69 -4.99
CA ALA A 582 -53.89 63.05 -5.38
C ALA A 582 -55.42 63.27 -5.36
N SER A 583 -55.85 64.51 -5.25
CA SER A 583 -57.22 64.96 -5.51
C SER A 583 -57.37 65.38 -6.98
N VAL A 584 -58.61 65.44 -7.49
CA VAL A 584 -58.92 66.08 -8.80
C VAL A 584 -58.57 67.58 -8.88
N LEU A 585 -58.20 68.19 -7.74
CA LEU A 585 -57.75 69.58 -7.65
C LEU A 585 -56.21 69.72 -7.61
N ASP A 586 -55.47 68.63 -7.40
CA ASP A 586 -54.02 68.66 -7.20
C ASP A 586 -53.25 68.58 -8.51
N ASP A 587 -52.20 69.39 -8.62
CA ASP A 587 -51.22 69.29 -9.69
C ASP A 587 -50.13 68.27 -9.30
N VAL A 588 -50.03 67.17 -10.06
CA VAL A 588 -49.04 66.11 -9.83
C VAL A 588 -47.76 66.47 -10.59
N GLN A 589 -46.71 66.79 -9.83
CA GLN A 589 -45.37 67.00 -10.39
C GLN A 589 -44.73 65.64 -10.69
N PHE A 590 -44.29 65.46 -11.94
CA PHE A 590 -43.46 64.33 -12.34
C PHE A 590 -41.99 64.74 -12.36
N THR A 591 -41.16 63.98 -11.66
CA THR A 591 -39.72 64.26 -11.51
C THR A 591 -38.95 63.10 -12.13
N PRO A 592 -38.15 63.31 -13.20
CA PRO A 592 -37.34 62.25 -13.77
C PRO A 592 -36.26 61.81 -12.78
N ALA A 593 -35.86 60.55 -12.84
CA ALA A 593 -34.69 60.07 -12.10
C ALA A 593 -33.42 60.78 -12.58
N ALA A 594 -32.50 61.06 -11.64
CA ALA A 594 -31.18 61.59 -11.96
C ALA A 594 -30.48 60.66 -12.97
N GLN A 595 -29.91 61.24 -14.02
CA GLN A 595 -29.22 60.48 -15.05
C GLN A 595 -27.85 60.01 -14.53
N PRO A 596 -27.43 58.76 -14.82
CA PRO A 596 -26.05 58.32 -14.56
C PRO A 596 -25.04 59.25 -15.27
N PRO A 597 -23.88 59.57 -14.67
CA PRO A 597 -22.89 60.44 -15.32
C PRO A 597 -22.34 59.92 -16.66
N GLU A 598 -22.37 58.60 -16.83
CA GLU A 598 -21.88 57.86 -18.00
C GLU A 598 -23.00 57.56 -19.03
N ALA A 599 -24.23 58.05 -18.82
CA ALA A 599 -25.34 57.81 -19.72
C ALA A 599 -25.27 58.66 -21.00
N LEU A 600 -25.63 58.04 -22.13
CA LEU A 600 -25.76 58.72 -23.42
C LEU A 600 -26.76 59.88 -23.36
N PRO A 601 -26.48 61.01 -24.04
CA PRO A 601 -27.30 62.20 -23.97
C PRO A 601 -28.70 61.96 -24.52
N ILE A 602 -29.70 62.41 -23.76
CA ILE A 602 -31.12 62.40 -24.14
C ILE A 602 -31.33 63.36 -25.31
N THR A 603 -31.98 62.87 -26.38
CA THR A 603 -32.36 63.69 -27.54
C THR A 603 -33.81 64.19 -27.44
N ARG A 604 -34.70 63.45 -26.79
CA ARG A 604 -36.10 63.84 -26.52
C ARG A 604 -36.71 62.98 -25.41
N VAL A 605 -37.64 63.53 -24.64
CA VAL A 605 -38.52 62.77 -23.74
C VAL A 605 -39.98 62.84 -24.22
N VAL A 606 -40.74 61.76 -23.99
CA VAL A 606 -42.20 61.71 -24.22
C VAL A 606 -42.85 61.01 -23.03
N TRP A 607 -43.76 61.72 -22.37
CA TRP A 607 -44.62 61.21 -21.31
C TRP A 607 -45.99 60.82 -21.85
N SER A 608 -46.60 59.81 -21.25
CA SER A 608 -48.04 59.53 -21.36
C SER A 608 -48.59 59.29 -19.96
N PHE A 609 -49.65 60.01 -19.59
CA PHE A 609 -50.20 60.01 -18.23
C PHE A 609 -51.32 58.99 -18.01
N GLY A 610 -51.76 58.30 -19.08
CA GLY A 610 -52.76 57.22 -19.01
C GLY A 610 -54.22 57.69 -19.01
N ASP A 611 -54.47 58.98 -18.95
CA ASP A 611 -55.78 59.63 -19.16
C ASP A 611 -56.05 60.01 -20.63
N GLY A 612 -55.10 59.72 -21.52
CA GLY A 612 -55.10 60.11 -22.93
C GLY A 612 -54.20 61.30 -23.26
N THR A 613 -53.62 61.97 -22.26
CA THR A 613 -52.73 63.12 -22.44
C THR A 613 -51.23 62.73 -22.42
N SER A 614 -50.38 63.67 -22.85
CA SER A 614 -48.93 63.48 -23.02
C SER A 614 -48.17 64.80 -22.90
N SER A 615 -46.91 64.76 -22.47
CA SER A 615 -45.99 65.93 -22.47
C SER A 615 -44.64 65.56 -23.08
N GLN A 616 -43.88 66.57 -23.52
CA GLN A 616 -42.47 66.44 -23.95
C GLN A 616 -41.51 67.22 -23.04
N GLU A 617 -42.00 67.80 -21.95
CA GLU A 617 -41.18 68.47 -20.94
C GLU A 617 -40.40 67.43 -20.10
N GLU A 618 -39.25 67.84 -19.57
CA GLU A 618 -38.38 66.92 -18.82
C GLU A 618 -38.97 66.54 -17.46
N ALA A 619 -39.60 67.50 -16.78
CA ALA A 619 -40.26 67.33 -15.48
C ALA A 619 -41.65 67.99 -15.48
N PRO A 620 -42.66 67.39 -16.14
CA PRO A 620 -43.96 68.02 -16.35
C PRO A 620 -44.82 68.06 -15.08
N LEU A 621 -45.65 69.08 -14.99
CA LEU A 621 -46.73 69.20 -14.02
C LEU A 621 -48.04 68.76 -14.72
N HIS A 622 -48.81 67.85 -14.14
CA HIS A 622 -50.05 67.34 -14.77
C HIS A 622 -51.21 67.17 -13.79
N ARG A 623 -52.43 67.50 -14.22
CA ARG A 623 -53.66 67.44 -13.41
C ARG A 623 -54.67 66.48 -13.99
N TYR A 624 -55.15 65.56 -13.17
CA TYR A 624 -56.14 64.55 -13.54
C TYR A 624 -57.55 65.07 -13.26
N SER A 625 -58.33 65.31 -14.31
CA SER A 625 -59.68 65.90 -14.22
C SER A 625 -60.79 64.94 -13.78
N VAL A 626 -60.49 63.64 -13.65
CA VAL A 626 -61.46 62.58 -13.31
C VAL A 626 -60.86 61.68 -12.22
N PRO A 627 -61.62 61.30 -11.16
CA PRO A 627 -61.15 60.32 -10.18
C PRO A 627 -60.87 58.96 -10.83
N GLY A 628 -59.76 58.32 -10.48
CA GLY A 628 -59.32 57.09 -11.15
C GLY A 628 -57.89 56.67 -10.81
N THR A 629 -57.44 55.60 -11.46
CA THR A 629 -56.13 54.99 -11.25
C THR A 629 -55.39 54.89 -12.57
N TYR A 630 -54.28 55.62 -12.72
CA TYR A 630 -53.66 55.94 -14.00
C TYR A 630 -52.30 55.26 -14.20
N ARG A 631 -52.03 54.85 -15.45
CA ARG A 631 -50.76 54.25 -15.89
C ARG A 631 -49.89 55.34 -16.51
N VAL A 632 -48.76 55.64 -15.88
CA VAL A 632 -47.82 56.65 -16.40
C VAL A 632 -46.64 55.97 -17.08
N ARG A 633 -46.25 56.46 -18.26
CA ARG A 633 -45.06 56.02 -19.00
C ARG A 633 -44.19 57.21 -19.36
N ARG A 634 -42.90 57.13 -19.05
CA ARG A 634 -41.85 58.01 -19.58
C ARG A 634 -41.02 57.24 -20.60
N THR A 635 -40.92 57.77 -21.82
CA THR A 635 -40.09 57.22 -22.90
C THR A 635 -38.99 58.22 -23.22
N VAL A 636 -37.75 57.78 -23.15
CA VAL A 636 -36.55 58.59 -23.37
C VAL A 636 -35.89 58.14 -24.67
N TYR A 637 -35.63 59.10 -25.56
CA TYR A 637 -34.95 58.89 -26.84
C TYR A 637 -33.49 59.35 -26.73
N PHE A 638 -32.59 58.65 -27.41
CA PHE A 638 -31.15 58.91 -27.41
C PHE A 638 -30.47 58.37 -28.68
N ARG A 639 -29.24 58.81 -28.97
CA ARG A 639 -28.44 58.29 -30.09
C ARG A 639 -27.05 57.90 -29.61
N HIS A 640 -26.63 56.67 -29.91
CA HIS A 640 -25.25 56.21 -29.70
C HIS A 640 -24.32 56.87 -30.74
N PRO A 641 -23.11 57.36 -30.37
CA PRO A 641 -22.28 58.21 -31.25
C PRO A 641 -21.93 57.59 -32.61
N GLN A 642 -21.77 56.26 -32.65
CA GLN A 642 -21.40 55.50 -33.86
C GLN A 642 -22.59 55.12 -34.78
N MET A 643 -23.82 55.55 -34.48
CA MET A 643 -24.98 55.25 -35.33
C MET A 643 -24.92 56.02 -36.68
N PRO A 644 -25.24 55.39 -37.82
CA PRO A 644 -25.25 56.08 -39.11
C PRO A 644 -26.20 57.29 -39.15
N ALA A 645 -25.76 58.38 -39.77
CA ALA A 645 -26.55 59.59 -39.92
C ALA A 645 -27.88 59.32 -40.64
N GLY A 646 -28.99 59.80 -40.06
CA GLY A 646 -30.35 59.53 -40.55
C GLY A 646 -31.02 58.27 -39.97
N SER A 647 -30.29 57.42 -39.22
CA SER A 647 -30.92 56.33 -38.45
C SER A 647 -31.87 56.90 -37.38
N PRO A 648 -33.02 56.25 -37.10
CA PRO A 648 -33.90 56.68 -36.01
C PRO A 648 -33.18 56.58 -34.65
N ASP A 649 -33.52 57.48 -33.74
CA ASP A 649 -33.04 57.48 -32.36
C ASP A 649 -33.51 56.21 -31.64
N LEU A 650 -32.64 55.66 -30.78
CA LEU A 650 -32.98 54.57 -29.87
C LEU A 650 -33.92 55.09 -28.78
N SER A 651 -34.70 54.20 -28.15
CA SER A 651 -35.61 54.58 -27.08
C SER A 651 -35.72 53.54 -25.98
N VAL A 652 -35.65 53.99 -24.73
CA VAL A 652 -35.91 53.21 -23.51
C VAL A 652 -37.11 53.81 -22.78
N TYR A 653 -37.88 53.00 -22.06
CA TYR A 653 -39.07 53.49 -21.36
C TYR A 653 -39.30 52.80 -20.02
N THR A 654 -39.82 53.58 -19.08
CA THR A 654 -40.34 53.08 -17.81
C THR A 654 -41.85 53.30 -17.80
N GLU A 655 -42.61 52.25 -17.49
CA GLU A 655 -44.07 52.29 -17.39
C GLU A 655 -44.49 51.80 -16.00
N LYS A 656 -45.21 52.66 -15.26
CA LYS A 656 -45.69 52.39 -13.91
C LYS A 656 -47.23 52.29 -13.95
N PRO A 657 -47.80 51.08 -14.03
CA PRO A 657 -49.25 50.89 -14.11
C PRO A 657 -49.92 51.18 -12.77
N GLY A 658 -50.98 52.00 -12.78
CA GLY A 658 -51.72 52.39 -11.57
C GLY A 658 -50.92 53.24 -10.59
N TYR A 659 -49.90 53.96 -11.07
CA TYR A 659 -48.96 54.71 -10.25
C TYR A 659 -49.55 55.99 -9.64
N VAL A 660 -50.57 56.57 -10.28
CA VAL A 660 -51.32 57.71 -9.74
C VAL A 660 -52.74 57.26 -9.41
N VAL A 661 -53.21 57.62 -8.22
CA VAL A 661 -54.60 57.39 -7.75
C VAL A 661 -55.20 58.73 -7.38
N VAL A 662 -56.39 59.01 -7.90
CA VAL A 662 -57.04 60.34 -7.89
C VAL A 662 -58.44 60.25 -7.28
N THR A 663 -58.75 61.10 -6.30
CA THR A 663 -59.99 61.03 -5.49
C THR A 663 -60.86 62.31 -5.52
N PRO A 664 -62.17 62.21 -5.19
CA PRO A 664 -63.08 63.36 -5.06
C PRO A 664 -63.12 63.98 -3.63
N PRO A 665 -63.66 65.20 -3.47
CA PRO A 665 -63.78 65.90 -2.18
C PRO A 665 -64.96 65.42 -1.28
N ILE A 666 -65.01 65.91 -0.03
CA ILE A 666 -65.89 65.45 1.06
C ILE A 666 -66.92 66.55 1.47
N SER A 667 -68.12 66.15 1.91
CA SER A 667 -69.26 67.04 2.25
C SER A 667 -69.66 67.03 3.75
N PRO A 668 -70.33 68.08 4.28
CA PRO A 668 -70.81 68.17 5.67
C PRO A 668 -71.96 67.21 6.02
N VAL A 669 -72.09 66.88 7.33
CA VAL A 669 -73.19 66.10 7.95
C VAL A 669 -73.52 66.65 9.35
N VAL A 670 -74.81 66.73 9.73
CA VAL A 670 -75.34 67.27 11.00
C VAL A 670 -76.59 66.48 11.46
N SER A 671 -76.83 66.37 12.78
CA SER A 671 -78.07 65.83 13.38
C SER A 671 -78.58 66.66 14.57
N PHE A 672 -79.88 66.60 14.90
CA PHE A 672 -80.48 67.31 16.05
C PHE A 672 -81.72 66.61 16.63
N ALA A 673 -82.09 66.91 17.88
CA ALA A 673 -83.25 66.33 18.58
C ALA A 673 -83.92 67.29 19.61
N PRO A 674 -85.22 67.10 19.96
CA PRO A 674 -85.91 67.88 20.98
C PRO A 674 -85.81 67.31 22.40
N ASP A 675 -85.81 68.18 23.41
CA ASP A 675 -85.66 67.86 24.86
C ASP A 675 -86.99 67.48 25.58
N PHE A 676 -87.85 66.69 24.94
CA PHE A 676 -89.08 66.19 25.57
C PHE A 676 -89.57 64.87 24.92
N LYS A 677 -90.39 64.08 25.63
CA LYS A 677 -90.72 62.69 25.23
C LYS A 677 -92.20 62.34 25.05
N CYS A 678 -93.13 63.17 25.50
CA CYS A 678 -94.58 63.02 25.28
C CYS A 678 -95.20 64.38 24.90
N GLY A 679 -96.38 64.37 24.28
CA GLY A 679 -97.00 65.54 23.65
C GLY A 679 -97.01 66.81 24.52
N VAL A 680 -96.61 67.93 23.92
CA VAL A 680 -96.58 69.25 24.58
C VAL A 680 -98.02 69.76 24.75
N THR A 681 -98.24 70.68 25.70
CA THR A 681 -99.45 71.54 25.68
C THR A 681 -99.09 73.03 25.82
N THR A 682 -98.18 73.39 26.73
CA THR A 682 -97.77 74.79 26.98
C THR A 682 -96.34 74.93 27.54
N MET A 683 -95.33 74.28 26.94
CA MET A 683 -93.91 74.45 27.33
C MET A 683 -93.04 75.01 26.19
N PRO A 684 -91.97 75.76 26.50
CA PRO A 684 -90.87 75.96 25.57
C PRO A 684 -90.19 74.62 25.26
N THR A 685 -90.17 74.24 23.99
CA THR A 685 -89.40 73.11 23.46
C THR A 685 -87.98 73.55 23.18
N ARG A 686 -86.97 72.85 23.72
CA ARG A 686 -85.58 73.03 23.30
C ARG A 686 -85.19 72.00 22.24
N PHE A 687 -84.39 72.42 21.26
CA PHE A 687 -83.76 71.59 20.24
C PHE A 687 -82.24 71.68 20.39
N GLU A 688 -81.57 70.53 20.44
CA GLU A 688 -80.12 70.45 20.57
C GLU A 688 -79.50 69.74 19.37
N ILE A 689 -78.36 70.25 18.88
CA ILE A 689 -77.56 69.61 17.83
C ILE A 689 -76.77 68.48 18.49
N THR A 690 -76.94 67.26 17.97
CA THR A 690 -76.44 66.03 18.59
C THR A 690 -75.09 65.58 18.04
N GLU A 691 -74.87 65.71 16.73
CA GLU A 691 -73.60 65.37 16.08
C GLU A 691 -73.32 66.32 14.90
N THR A 692 -72.02 66.57 14.64
CA THR A 692 -71.53 67.29 13.46
C THR A 692 -70.19 66.67 13.03
N ASN A 693 -69.89 66.69 11.73
CA ASN A 693 -68.58 66.26 11.19
C ASN A 693 -67.86 67.47 10.58
N GLU A 694 -66.57 67.65 10.90
CA GLU A 694 -65.77 68.73 10.30
C GLU A 694 -65.54 68.48 8.79
N PRO A 695 -65.98 69.38 7.89
CA PRO A 695 -65.63 69.32 6.48
C PRO A 695 -64.20 69.84 6.27
N SER A 696 -63.69 69.75 5.03
CA SER A 696 -62.39 70.35 4.67
C SER A 696 -62.34 71.90 4.77
N ARG A 697 -63.45 72.54 5.15
CA ARG A 697 -63.61 73.97 5.49
C ARG A 697 -64.73 74.13 6.53
N PRO A 698 -64.69 75.17 7.40
CA PRO A 698 -65.68 75.34 8.47
C PRO A 698 -67.08 75.72 7.97
N ILE A 699 -68.09 75.34 8.76
CA ILE A 699 -69.49 75.79 8.62
C ILE A 699 -69.60 77.23 9.16
N THR A 700 -70.30 78.12 8.45
CA THR A 700 -70.37 79.56 8.79
C THR A 700 -71.78 80.09 9.08
N ARG A 701 -72.85 79.40 8.64
CA ARG A 701 -74.26 79.76 8.93
C ARG A 701 -75.11 78.52 9.22
N TRP A 702 -76.08 78.70 10.12
CA TRP A 702 -77.05 77.72 10.62
C TRP A 702 -78.44 78.37 10.58
N ILE A 703 -79.46 77.69 10.06
CA ILE A 703 -80.80 78.27 9.82
C ILE A 703 -81.89 77.29 10.24
N TRP A 704 -82.67 77.65 11.27
CA TRP A 704 -83.74 76.83 11.84
C TRP A 704 -85.13 77.22 11.35
N ASN A 705 -86.03 76.24 11.17
CA ASN A 705 -87.45 76.45 10.88
C ASN A 705 -88.29 75.43 11.66
N PHE A 706 -89.33 75.89 12.37
CA PHE A 706 -90.14 75.10 13.31
C PHE A 706 -91.52 74.66 12.80
N GLY A 707 -91.85 74.95 11.53
CA GLY A 707 -93.02 74.38 10.85
C GLY A 707 -94.41 74.89 11.25
N ASP A 708 -94.51 75.72 12.29
CA ASP A 708 -95.75 76.37 12.74
C ASP A 708 -96.10 77.67 11.99
N GLY A 709 -95.25 78.08 11.04
CA GLY A 709 -95.38 79.31 10.26
C GLY A 709 -94.64 80.52 10.84
N THR A 710 -93.89 80.35 11.94
CA THR A 710 -92.99 81.40 12.44
C THR A 710 -91.78 81.61 11.51
N PRO A 711 -91.20 82.84 11.44
CA PRO A 711 -90.06 83.12 10.56
C PRO A 711 -88.81 82.29 10.94
N PRO A 712 -88.04 81.78 9.95
CA PRO A 712 -86.79 81.05 10.22
C PRO A 712 -85.77 81.86 11.03
N LEU A 713 -85.06 81.19 11.94
CA LEU A 713 -84.04 81.77 12.80
C LEU A 713 -82.63 81.45 12.27
N GLU A 714 -81.88 82.47 11.84
CA GLU A 714 -80.47 82.33 11.48
C GLU A 714 -79.52 82.53 12.66
N LEU A 715 -78.46 81.72 12.71
CA LEU A 715 -77.36 81.77 13.67
C LEU A 715 -76.01 81.57 12.96
N THR A 716 -74.93 82.09 13.55
CA THR A 716 -73.55 81.89 13.08
C THR A 716 -72.79 80.79 13.85
N SER A 717 -73.48 80.10 14.76
CA SER A 717 -72.95 79.03 15.61
C SER A 717 -74.01 77.94 15.80
N GLY A 718 -73.57 76.69 16.00
CA GLY A 718 -74.43 75.52 16.17
C GLY A 718 -75.00 75.38 17.59
N ASP A 719 -75.52 76.48 18.16
CA ASP A 719 -76.09 76.50 19.50
C ASP A 719 -77.54 75.97 19.56
N ALA A 720 -77.90 75.40 20.70
CA ALA A 720 -79.21 74.78 20.94
C ALA A 720 -80.33 75.81 21.24
N VAL A 721 -81.40 75.77 20.45
CA VAL A 721 -82.47 76.79 20.34
C VAL A 721 -83.73 76.37 21.09
N ALA A 722 -84.52 77.35 21.59
CA ALA A 722 -85.83 77.09 22.19
C ALA A 722 -86.97 77.80 21.43
N HIS A 723 -88.12 77.12 21.30
CA HIS A 723 -89.33 77.60 20.61
C HIS A 723 -90.61 77.20 21.37
N GLN A 724 -91.73 77.90 21.19
CA GLN A 724 -92.98 77.62 21.94
C GLN A 724 -94.22 77.63 21.05
N TYR A 725 -94.83 76.45 20.89
CA TYR A 725 -96.11 76.26 20.20
C TYR A 725 -97.30 76.75 21.05
N GLN A 726 -98.32 77.31 20.39
CA GLN A 726 -99.54 77.85 21.03
C GLN A 726 -100.76 76.94 20.88
N ASP A 727 -100.92 76.29 19.71
CA ASP A 727 -102.13 75.54 19.34
C ASP A 727 -101.87 74.02 19.23
N PRO A 728 -102.87 73.17 19.53
CA PRO A 728 -102.79 71.73 19.28
C PRO A 728 -102.68 71.41 17.79
N GLY A 729 -101.64 70.64 17.41
CA GLY A 729 -101.33 70.36 16.02
C GLY A 729 -100.17 69.37 15.86
N SER A 730 -99.63 69.28 14.64
CA SER A 730 -98.41 68.53 14.38
C SER A 730 -97.50 69.29 13.40
N TYR A 731 -96.21 69.39 13.73
CA TYR A 731 -95.27 70.36 13.12
C TYR A 731 -93.93 69.71 12.76
N GLU A 732 -93.41 69.97 11.55
CA GLU A 732 -92.09 69.51 11.09
C GLU A 732 -91.00 70.55 11.36
N VAL A 733 -89.85 70.11 11.85
CA VAL A 733 -88.71 70.99 12.22
C VAL A 733 -87.50 70.68 11.33
N SER A 734 -86.81 71.71 10.86
CA SER A 734 -85.66 71.59 9.96
C SER A 734 -84.53 72.59 10.27
N LEU A 735 -83.32 72.22 9.86
CA LEU A 735 -82.05 72.94 10.05
C LEU A 735 -81.25 72.92 8.74
N THR A 736 -80.88 74.09 8.21
CA THR A 736 -79.98 74.24 7.06
C THR A 736 -78.63 74.78 7.49
N VAL A 737 -77.54 74.24 6.93
CA VAL A 737 -76.16 74.66 7.23
C VAL A 737 -75.39 74.97 5.94
N ILE A 738 -74.50 75.96 6.02
CA ILE A 738 -73.73 76.48 4.87
C ILE A 738 -72.24 76.55 5.22
N CYS A 739 -71.39 76.06 4.31
CA CYS A 739 -69.92 76.11 4.40
C CYS A 739 -69.32 77.14 3.43
N ASP A 740 -68.21 77.77 3.79
CA ASP A 740 -67.68 78.87 2.99
C ASP A 740 -66.85 78.43 1.76
N ALA A 741 -67.10 79.08 0.64
CA ALA A 741 -66.42 78.92 -0.65
C ALA A 741 -66.31 77.48 -1.21
N MET A 742 -67.44 76.76 -1.32
CA MET A 742 -67.64 75.66 -2.29
C MET A 742 -68.58 76.12 -3.43
N PRO A 743 -68.64 75.42 -4.59
CA PRO A 743 -69.74 75.57 -5.54
C PRO A 743 -71.09 75.31 -4.85
N PRO A 744 -72.20 76.00 -5.22
CA PRO A 744 -73.45 75.96 -4.44
C PRO A 744 -74.01 74.55 -4.21
N GLU A 745 -73.90 73.70 -5.22
CA GLU A 745 -74.28 72.28 -5.25
C GLU A 745 -73.59 71.38 -4.18
N PHE A 746 -72.53 71.86 -3.52
CA PHE A 746 -71.87 71.15 -2.41
C PHE A 746 -71.77 71.97 -1.12
N GLY A 747 -72.12 73.26 -1.14
CA GLY A 747 -71.91 74.20 -0.02
C GLY A 747 -73.06 74.32 0.99
N GLU A 748 -74.28 73.92 0.62
CA GLU A 748 -75.50 74.07 1.43
C GLU A 748 -76.22 72.71 1.60
N ARG A 749 -76.69 72.41 2.82
CA ARG A 749 -77.53 71.23 3.09
C ARG A 749 -78.59 71.49 4.17
N THR A 750 -79.80 71.00 3.92
CA THR A 750 -80.92 70.98 4.87
C THR A 750 -81.13 69.58 5.46
N TYR A 751 -81.46 69.53 6.74
CA TYR A 751 -81.80 68.34 7.51
C TYR A 751 -83.16 68.56 8.17
N THR A 752 -84.03 67.56 8.16
CA THR A 752 -85.37 67.60 8.77
C THR A 752 -85.47 66.53 9.84
N LEU A 753 -86.20 66.78 10.93
CA LEU A 753 -86.42 65.81 12.00
C LEU A 753 -87.28 64.65 11.50
N ASP A 754 -86.86 63.40 11.77
CA ASP A 754 -87.50 62.18 11.21
C ASP A 754 -88.98 61.98 11.56
N GLN A 755 -89.50 62.67 12.58
CA GLN A 755 -90.94 62.69 12.91
C GLN A 755 -91.42 64.09 13.33
N PRO A 756 -92.61 64.52 12.90
CA PRO A 756 -93.20 65.77 13.35
C PRO A 756 -93.64 65.72 14.82
N ILE A 757 -93.46 66.84 15.51
CA ILE A 757 -93.89 67.03 16.90
C ILE A 757 -95.42 67.00 16.98
N LYS A 758 -95.99 66.56 18.12
CA LYS A 758 -97.44 66.59 18.42
C LYS A 758 -97.74 67.34 19.72
N VAL A 759 -98.93 67.95 19.78
CA VAL A 759 -99.41 68.79 20.88
C VAL A 759 -100.85 68.38 21.27
N GLU A 760 -101.10 68.03 22.54
CA GLU A 760 -102.32 67.33 23.02
C GLU A 760 -102.84 67.85 24.39
N GLN A 761 -104.10 67.52 24.75
CA GLN A 761 -104.85 68.07 25.91
C GLN A 761 -105.14 67.01 27.00
N GLY A 762 -104.84 67.30 28.29
CA GLY A 762 -104.86 66.33 29.41
C GLY A 762 -105.99 66.49 30.47
N THR A 763 -105.95 65.68 31.54
CA THR A 763 -107.04 65.50 32.53
C THR A 763 -106.64 65.75 34.00
N ASP A 764 -107.62 65.82 34.91
CA ASP A 764 -107.39 66.15 36.33
C ASP A 764 -106.71 65.03 37.14
N LEU A 765 -106.91 63.74 36.82
CA LEU A 765 -106.22 62.66 37.52
C LEU A 765 -104.70 62.71 37.25
N ASP A 766 -104.32 63.18 36.05
CA ASP A 766 -102.92 63.42 35.70
C ASP A 766 -102.28 64.50 36.58
N ALA A 767 -103.06 65.40 37.21
CA ALA A 767 -102.53 66.45 38.08
C ALA A 767 -102.09 65.90 39.44
N TYR A 768 -102.70 64.82 39.95
CA TYR A 768 -102.28 64.17 41.20
C TYR A 768 -100.98 63.37 41.03
N VAL A 769 -100.87 62.59 39.94
CA VAL A 769 -99.67 61.80 39.63
C VAL A 769 -98.43 62.69 39.43
N ARG A 770 -98.61 63.95 39.01
CA ARG A 770 -97.53 64.96 38.89
C ARG A 770 -97.05 65.55 40.22
N MET A 771 -97.65 65.22 41.37
CA MET A 771 -97.19 65.67 42.70
C MET A 771 -96.20 64.68 43.33
N ASP A 772 -94.94 64.77 42.90
CA ASP A 772 -93.79 64.19 43.59
C ASP A 772 -93.71 64.68 45.05
N ASP A 773 -93.70 63.74 46.01
CA ASP A 773 -93.60 64.07 47.44
C ASP A 773 -92.15 64.24 47.92
N GLY A 774 -91.17 64.05 47.03
CA GLY A 774 -89.74 64.16 47.32
C GLY A 774 -89.15 62.93 48.05
N ALA A 775 -89.93 61.87 48.21
CA ALA A 775 -89.47 60.54 48.62
C ALA A 775 -89.75 59.47 47.54
N TYR A 776 -90.88 59.56 46.82
CA TYR A 776 -91.25 58.65 45.73
C TYR A 776 -91.75 59.39 44.49
N ALA A 777 -91.25 58.95 43.33
CA ALA A 777 -91.74 59.34 42.02
C ALA A 777 -92.99 58.51 41.71
N TYR A 778 -94.10 59.19 41.48
CA TYR A 778 -95.36 58.59 41.08
C TYR A 778 -95.50 58.70 39.55
N THR A 779 -95.78 57.59 38.88
CA THR A 779 -96.10 57.57 37.45
C THR A 779 -97.27 56.65 37.17
N LEU A 780 -98.22 57.11 36.36
CA LEU A 780 -99.26 56.26 35.78
C LEU A 780 -98.59 55.46 34.66
N VAL A 781 -98.61 54.13 34.79
CA VAL A 781 -97.89 53.22 33.88
C VAL A 781 -98.84 52.67 32.81
N SER A 782 -100.08 52.42 33.19
CA SER A 782 -101.18 52.13 32.27
C SER A 782 -102.53 52.39 32.95
N ASP A 783 -103.55 52.65 32.13
CA ASP A 783 -104.94 52.44 32.51
C ASP A 783 -105.60 51.52 31.47
N PHE A 784 -106.55 50.68 31.92
CA PHE A 784 -107.28 49.80 31.01
C PHE A 784 -108.66 49.39 31.57
N PRO A 785 -109.66 49.16 30.70
CA PRO A 785 -110.94 48.58 31.12
C PRO A 785 -110.77 47.09 31.45
N VAL A 786 -111.30 46.69 32.61
CA VAL A 786 -111.25 45.32 33.13
C VAL A 786 -112.63 44.69 33.09
N SER A 787 -112.67 43.46 32.56
CA SER A 787 -113.82 42.55 32.67
C SER A 787 -113.37 41.21 33.23
N TYR A 788 -114.15 40.64 34.15
CA TYR A 788 -113.90 39.34 34.77
C TYR A 788 -115.15 38.46 34.67
N GLU A 789 -114.99 37.19 34.27
CA GLU A 789 -116.09 36.26 33.94
C GLU A 789 -117.22 36.87 33.06
N GLY A 790 -116.85 37.75 32.14
CA GLY A 790 -117.78 38.43 31.22
C GLY A 790 -118.51 39.65 31.81
N PHE A 791 -118.30 39.99 33.08
CA PHE A 791 -118.82 41.21 33.70
C PHE A 791 -117.77 42.33 33.66
N SER A 792 -118.14 43.49 33.12
CA SER A 792 -117.31 44.70 33.20
C SER A 792 -117.26 45.18 34.65
N ILE A 793 -116.06 45.18 35.24
CA ILE A 793 -115.84 45.68 36.61
C ILE A 793 -115.32 47.13 36.61
N GLY A 794 -114.70 47.62 35.53
CA GLY A 794 -114.43 49.05 35.33
C GLY A 794 -113.00 49.36 34.92
N ARG A 795 -112.53 50.61 35.04
CA ARG A 795 -111.12 50.92 34.72
C ARG A 795 -110.22 50.56 35.89
N ALA A 796 -109.11 49.89 35.59
CA ALA A 796 -107.96 49.80 36.48
C ALA A 796 -106.92 50.85 36.10
N TYR A 797 -106.36 51.50 37.09
CA TYR A 797 -105.21 52.40 36.98
C TYR A 797 -104.02 51.76 37.68
N VAL A 798 -102.91 51.56 36.96
CA VAL A 798 -101.68 50.99 37.49
C VAL A 798 -100.66 52.12 37.69
N ILE A 799 -100.41 52.47 38.95
CA ILE A 799 -99.48 53.52 39.36
C ILE A 799 -98.21 52.84 39.88
N SER A 800 -97.04 53.23 39.37
CA SER A 800 -95.77 52.87 40.01
C SER A 800 -95.31 53.96 40.97
N MET A 801 -94.82 53.52 42.12
CA MET A 801 -94.06 54.30 43.08
C MET A 801 -92.59 53.87 43.02
N THR A 802 -91.75 54.69 42.39
CA THR A 802 -90.30 54.46 42.37
C THR A 802 -89.65 55.35 43.43
N SER A 803 -88.83 54.79 44.32
CA SER A 803 -88.12 55.61 45.31
C SER A 803 -87.25 56.66 44.63
N GLN A 804 -87.33 57.93 45.02
CA GLN A 804 -86.49 59.00 44.46
C GLN A 804 -85.06 58.90 44.99
N GLN A 805 -84.91 58.66 46.30
CA GLN A 805 -83.63 58.64 47.01
C GLN A 805 -83.71 57.76 48.27
N TRP A 806 -82.64 57.03 48.57
CA TRP A 806 -82.47 56.35 49.86
C TRP A 806 -82.33 57.38 51.00
N ARG A 807 -83.26 57.34 51.97
CA ARG A 807 -83.25 58.12 53.21
C ARG A 807 -83.92 57.26 54.29
N THR A 808 -83.29 56.81 55.38
CA THR A 808 -81.91 56.93 55.90
C THR A 808 -81.51 55.56 56.50
N SER A 809 -80.37 55.28 57.16
CA SER A 809 -79.25 56.11 57.63
C SER A 809 -77.88 55.39 57.53
N ALA A 810 -77.85 54.11 57.15
CA ALA A 810 -76.64 53.27 57.13
C ALA A 810 -76.34 52.65 55.74
N ASP A 811 -77.36 52.36 54.92
CA ASP A 811 -77.24 51.84 53.54
C ASP A 811 -76.76 52.91 52.53
N ILE A 812 -76.04 53.90 53.06
CA ILE A 812 -75.47 55.09 52.43
C ILE A 812 -73.94 54.88 52.21
N TYR A 813 -73.37 53.79 52.75
CA TYR A 813 -71.93 53.61 52.92
C TYR A 813 -71.30 52.44 52.13
N THR A 814 -71.35 52.52 50.80
CA THR A 814 -70.24 52.04 49.94
C THR A 814 -69.84 53.15 48.97
N GLY A 815 -68.53 53.43 48.89
CA GLY A 815 -67.99 54.64 48.25
C GLY A 815 -67.58 54.49 46.79
N ASP A 816 -68.12 53.52 46.06
CA ASP A 816 -67.71 53.16 44.69
C ASP A 816 -68.39 53.98 43.57
N GLY A 817 -69.32 54.89 43.91
CA GLY A 817 -69.83 55.92 42.99
C GLY A 817 -70.77 55.44 41.87
N VAL A 818 -70.94 54.12 41.71
CA VAL A 818 -71.86 53.53 40.73
C VAL A 818 -73.29 53.64 41.26
N ARG A 819 -74.12 54.51 40.64
CA ARG A 819 -75.57 54.47 40.85
C ARG A 819 -76.09 53.08 40.46
N ARG A 820 -76.86 52.45 41.36
CA ARG A 820 -77.61 51.23 41.10
C ARG A 820 -79.07 51.47 41.47
N ASP A 821 -79.94 50.66 40.88
CA ASP A 821 -81.29 51.08 40.56
C ASP A 821 -82.23 51.22 41.77
N LEU A 822 -83.22 52.10 41.59
CA LEU A 822 -84.20 52.48 42.60
C LEU A 822 -85.30 51.41 42.72
N TRP A 823 -85.82 51.20 43.93
CA TRP A 823 -86.91 50.24 44.13
C TRP A 823 -88.22 50.80 43.57
N THR A 824 -88.95 49.95 42.84
CA THR A 824 -90.26 50.27 42.27
C THR A 824 -91.31 49.34 42.86
N HIS A 825 -92.41 49.93 43.32
CA HIS A 825 -93.62 49.22 43.74
C HIS A 825 -94.77 49.57 42.80
N TYR A 826 -95.71 48.65 42.61
CA TYR A 826 -96.91 48.88 41.82
C TYR A 826 -98.15 48.86 42.72
N ILE A 827 -99.00 49.89 42.59
CA ILE A 827 -100.31 49.97 43.21
C ILE A 827 -101.35 49.94 42.08
N THR A 828 -102.30 49.01 42.17
CA THR A 828 -103.45 48.96 41.25
C THR A 828 -104.69 49.43 41.98
N ILE A 829 -105.39 50.41 41.40
CA ILE A 829 -106.69 50.91 41.86
C ILE A 829 -107.73 50.57 40.80
N VAL A 830 -108.77 49.80 41.16
CA VAL A 830 -109.88 49.44 40.25
C VAL A 830 -111.13 50.22 40.62
N ASP A 831 -111.63 51.03 39.69
CA ASP A 831 -112.89 51.78 39.80
C ASP A 831 -114.11 50.87 39.50
N PRO A 832 -114.99 50.58 40.49
CA PRO A 832 -116.08 49.62 40.34
C PRO A 832 -117.30 50.20 39.60
N THR A 833 -117.21 50.26 38.26
CA THR A 833 -118.13 51.01 37.38
C THR A 833 -119.64 50.79 37.55
N ASN A 834 -120.15 49.66 38.08
CA ASN A 834 -121.57 49.54 38.46
C ASN A 834 -121.95 48.32 39.34
N ARG A 835 -122.11 48.51 40.67
CA ARG A 835 -123.29 48.09 41.49
C ARG A 835 -123.05 48.15 43.02
N LYS A 836 -123.64 49.16 43.68
CA LYS A 836 -124.19 49.15 45.06
C LYS A 836 -123.37 48.61 46.26
N SER A 837 -122.08 48.28 46.15
CA SER A 837 -121.22 47.97 47.30
C SER A 837 -119.85 48.65 47.18
N ASN A 838 -119.78 49.93 47.58
CA ASN A 838 -118.59 50.80 47.53
C ASN A 838 -117.37 50.18 48.22
N THR A 839 -116.58 49.44 47.44
CA THR A 839 -115.41 48.69 47.91
C THR A 839 -114.38 48.76 46.78
N GLY A 840 -113.30 49.49 47.00
CA GLY A 840 -112.17 49.51 46.08
C GLY A 840 -111.28 48.32 46.38
N LEU A 841 -110.89 47.56 45.36
CA LEU A 841 -109.88 46.52 45.51
C LEU A 841 -108.50 47.16 45.38
N LEU A 842 -107.77 47.21 46.49
CA LEU A 842 -106.40 47.68 46.56
C LEU A 842 -105.46 46.46 46.56
N PHE A 843 -104.57 46.41 45.58
CA PHE A 843 -103.47 45.46 45.56
C PHE A 843 -102.14 46.22 45.59
N ILE A 844 -101.26 45.79 46.49
CA ILE A 844 -99.89 46.28 46.66
C ILE A 844 -98.97 45.09 46.47
N ASP A 845 -98.04 45.18 45.52
CA ASP A 845 -97.03 44.14 45.30
C ASP A 845 -95.83 44.30 46.26
N GLY A 846 -95.27 43.16 46.69
CA GLY A 846 -94.06 43.09 47.50
C GLY A 846 -92.85 43.46 46.65
N GLY A 847 -92.46 44.73 46.71
CA GLY A 847 -91.60 45.38 45.70
C GLY A 847 -90.38 44.58 45.25
N SER A 848 -90.16 44.60 43.93
CA SER A 848 -89.03 43.92 43.27
C SER A 848 -88.07 44.95 42.69
N ARG A 849 -86.79 44.58 42.56
CA ARG A 849 -85.79 45.34 41.78
C ARG A 849 -85.84 45.03 40.28
N SER A 850 -86.68 44.08 39.85
CA SER A 850 -86.77 43.64 38.45
C SER A 850 -88.10 42.95 38.17
N THR A 851 -89.11 43.74 37.79
CA THR A 851 -90.29 43.29 37.07
C THR A 851 -90.64 44.35 36.02
N THR A 852 -91.02 43.91 34.82
CA THR A 852 -91.68 44.78 33.85
C THR A 852 -93.14 45.00 34.30
N PRO A 853 -93.70 46.20 34.10
CA PRO A 853 -95.07 46.50 34.54
C PRO A 853 -96.09 45.63 33.79
N PRO A 854 -97.19 45.20 34.46
CA PRO A 854 -98.25 44.46 33.80
C PRO A 854 -98.96 45.36 32.78
N THR A 855 -98.94 44.95 31.51
CA THR A 855 -99.60 45.65 30.39
C THR A 855 -100.89 44.98 29.94
N THR A 856 -101.26 43.84 30.53
CA THR A 856 -102.52 43.13 30.24
C THR A 856 -103.20 42.61 31.51
N VAL A 857 -104.52 42.42 31.43
CA VAL A 857 -105.37 41.86 32.52
C VAL A 857 -104.94 40.43 32.89
N ASP A 858 -104.55 39.61 31.91
CA ASP A 858 -104.14 38.22 32.15
C ASP A 858 -102.80 38.14 32.88
N ASP A 859 -101.85 39.04 32.59
CA ASP A 859 -100.55 39.07 33.28
C ASP A 859 -100.68 39.56 34.73
N TYR A 860 -101.62 40.49 34.97
CA TYR A 860 -102.03 40.89 36.31
C TYR A 860 -102.59 39.71 37.13
N PHE A 861 -103.50 38.90 36.56
CA PHE A 861 -104.02 37.72 37.27
C PHE A 861 -102.97 36.61 37.48
N LYS A 862 -102.01 36.44 36.56
CA LYS A 862 -100.86 35.52 36.75
C LYS A 862 -99.97 35.95 37.91
N LEU A 863 -99.73 37.26 38.07
CA LEU A 863 -98.95 37.82 39.18
C LEU A 863 -99.61 37.51 40.53
N VAL A 864 -100.92 37.77 40.65
CA VAL A 864 -101.70 37.48 41.86
C VAL A 864 -101.75 35.96 42.17
N ALA A 865 -101.89 35.11 41.15
CA ALA A 865 -101.94 33.66 41.33
C ALA A 865 -100.58 33.00 41.62
N GLY A 866 -99.46 33.70 41.36
CA GLY A 866 -98.11 33.18 41.55
C GLY A 866 -97.54 33.34 42.97
N LEU A 867 -98.17 34.16 43.83
CA LEU A 867 -97.63 34.52 45.14
C LEU A 867 -98.22 33.65 46.27
N THR A 868 -97.44 32.67 46.72
CA THR A 868 -97.78 31.81 47.86
C THR A 868 -97.48 32.48 49.20
N GLY A 869 -98.36 33.36 49.69
CA GLY A 869 -98.36 33.76 51.11
C GLY A 869 -98.99 35.11 51.49
N VAL A 870 -100.06 35.03 52.29
CA VAL A 870 -100.67 36.10 53.13
C VAL A 870 -101.39 37.26 52.38
N PRO A 871 -102.62 37.69 52.78
CA PRO A 871 -103.52 38.41 51.86
C PRO A 871 -103.78 39.91 52.17
N VAL A 872 -103.87 40.69 51.08
CA VAL A 872 -105.00 41.57 50.69
C VAL A 872 -105.80 42.28 51.80
N ALA A 873 -105.71 43.61 51.86
CA ALA A 873 -106.58 44.47 52.66
C ALA A 873 -107.80 44.98 51.88
N LEU A 874 -109.02 44.65 52.32
CA LEU A 874 -110.27 44.98 51.60
C LEU A 874 -110.87 46.33 52.07
N VAL A 875 -110.45 47.45 51.47
CA VAL A 875 -110.84 48.80 51.92
C VAL A 875 -112.23 49.22 51.39
N LYS A 876 -113.17 49.45 52.31
CA LYS A 876 -114.57 49.80 51.99
C LYS A 876 -114.80 51.32 52.09
N ASN A 877 -115.25 51.94 51.00
CA ASN A 877 -115.32 53.41 50.89
C ASN A 877 -116.69 53.96 51.30
N ILE A 878 -116.88 54.15 52.61
CA ILE A 878 -117.97 54.94 53.21
C ILE A 878 -117.32 56.04 54.06
N PRO A 879 -117.54 57.35 53.81
CA PRO A 879 -116.88 58.46 54.50
C PRO A 879 -117.10 58.59 56.02
N SER A 880 -117.89 57.70 56.61
CA SER A 880 -118.23 57.67 58.05
C SER A 880 -118.01 56.31 58.71
N GLN A 881 -117.30 55.38 58.05
CA GLN A 881 -116.94 54.08 58.64
C GLN A 881 -115.42 53.85 58.71
N PRO A 882 -114.94 53.13 59.75
CA PRO A 882 -113.52 52.90 59.98
C PRO A 882 -112.90 51.94 58.97
N ILE A 883 -111.58 52.04 58.80
CA ILE A 883 -110.81 51.09 58.00
C ILE A 883 -110.66 49.80 58.83
N ILE A 884 -111.01 48.67 58.23
CA ILE A 884 -110.84 47.35 58.84
C ILE A 884 -109.69 46.66 58.12
N PHE A 885 -108.64 46.33 58.87
CA PHE A 885 -107.64 45.36 58.44
C PHE A 885 -108.09 43.98 58.93
N THR A 886 -108.27 43.06 57.99
CA THR A 886 -108.61 41.64 58.25
C THR A 886 -107.44 40.78 57.85
N ASP A 887 -106.86 40.10 58.82
CA ASP A 887 -105.86 39.05 58.60
C ASP A 887 -106.62 37.70 58.58
N GLU A 888 -106.56 36.96 57.47
CA GLU A 888 -107.27 35.68 57.31
C GLU A 888 -106.31 34.60 56.81
N VAL A 889 -105.87 33.76 57.76
CA VAL A 889 -104.90 32.68 57.55
C VAL A 889 -105.61 31.33 57.42
N THR A 890 -105.39 30.62 56.33
CA THR A 890 -105.72 29.19 56.23
C THR A 890 -104.57 28.33 56.79
N ALA A 891 -104.79 27.40 57.73
CA ALA A 891 -106.01 27.11 58.49
C ALA A 891 -105.68 26.33 59.77
N GLY A 892 -106.44 26.55 60.85
CA GLY A 892 -106.47 25.66 62.03
C GLY A 892 -106.14 26.29 63.38
N ASN A 893 -107.17 26.72 64.10
CA ASN A 893 -107.18 26.99 65.55
C ASN A 893 -106.28 28.13 66.10
N SER A 894 -106.57 29.36 65.68
CA SER A 894 -106.79 30.46 66.64
C SER A 894 -107.95 31.34 66.14
N THR A 895 -108.73 31.91 67.05
CA THR A 895 -110.04 32.54 66.73
C THR A 895 -110.29 33.78 67.60
N GLU A 896 -109.60 34.88 67.31
CA GLU A 896 -109.81 36.17 67.99
C GLU A 896 -109.95 37.33 66.97
N GLU A 897 -110.45 38.47 67.45
CA GLU A 897 -111.14 39.45 66.60
C GLU A 897 -110.23 40.38 65.77
N SER A 898 -110.64 40.67 64.54
CA SER A 898 -110.00 41.65 63.66
C SER A 898 -110.06 43.07 64.25
N LEU A 899 -108.90 43.67 64.53
CA LEU A 899 -108.75 44.95 65.21
C LEU A 899 -109.16 46.14 64.30
N VAL A 900 -110.43 46.56 64.42
CA VAL A 900 -111.01 47.68 63.66
C VAL A 900 -110.34 49.02 64.03
N LEU A 901 -109.67 49.64 63.07
CA LEU A 901 -109.00 50.94 63.22
C LEU A 901 -110.04 52.08 63.18
N ARG A 902 -110.55 52.49 64.35
CA ARG A 902 -111.74 53.36 64.49
C ARG A 902 -111.62 54.80 63.94
N SER A 903 -110.53 55.17 63.28
CA SER A 903 -110.34 56.47 62.61
C SER A 903 -109.66 56.32 61.25
N ARG A 904 -110.05 57.17 60.28
CA ARG A 904 -109.37 57.33 58.97
C ARG A 904 -108.18 58.29 58.99
N THR A 905 -107.97 59.03 60.08
CA THR A 905 -106.90 60.05 60.19
C THR A 905 -105.52 59.44 59.98
N GLU A 906 -104.65 60.15 59.25
CA GLU A 906 -103.28 59.74 58.95
C GLU A 906 -102.54 59.24 60.22
N ASP A 907 -102.59 60.02 61.30
CA ASP A 907 -102.01 59.73 62.62
C ASP A 907 -102.41 58.36 63.22
N ALA A 908 -103.59 57.83 62.87
CA ALA A 908 -104.06 56.54 63.38
C ALA A 908 -103.42 55.35 62.64
N ILE A 909 -103.19 55.50 61.33
CA ILE A 909 -102.47 54.51 60.51
C ILE A 909 -100.98 54.53 60.87
N ILE A 910 -100.44 55.75 61.05
CA ILE A 910 -99.09 56.02 61.59
C ILE A 910 -98.88 55.28 62.92
N ALA A 911 -99.77 55.50 63.90
CA ALA A 911 -99.66 54.90 65.22
C ALA A 911 -99.75 53.35 65.20
N TYR A 912 -100.66 52.78 64.42
CA TYR A 912 -100.82 51.33 64.31
C TYR A 912 -99.55 50.65 63.73
N SER A 913 -99.04 51.19 62.63
CA SER A 913 -97.84 50.66 61.96
C SER A 913 -96.62 50.73 62.88
N MET A 914 -96.46 51.86 63.59
CA MET A 914 -95.39 52.05 64.57
C MET A 914 -95.49 51.07 65.75
N ASN A 915 -96.70 50.80 66.24
CA ASN A 915 -96.92 49.86 67.35
C ASN A 915 -96.58 48.41 66.93
N LYS A 916 -96.99 47.98 65.74
CA LYS A 916 -96.66 46.65 65.20
C LYS A 916 -95.15 46.46 64.95
N TYR A 917 -94.48 47.50 64.44
CA TYR A 917 -93.02 47.49 64.35
C TYR A 917 -92.35 47.32 65.73
N MET A 918 -92.79 48.08 66.74
CA MET A 918 -92.26 48.00 68.11
C MET A 918 -92.56 46.66 68.81
N GLU A 919 -93.70 46.02 68.52
CA GLU A 919 -94.00 44.64 68.94
C GLU A 919 -92.97 43.65 68.34
N SER A 920 -92.67 43.73 67.05
CA SER A 920 -91.64 42.87 66.42
C SER A 920 -90.22 43.14 66.96
N TYR A 921 -89.90 44.41 67.24
CA TYR A 921 -88.61 44.83 67.78
C TYR A 921 -88.40 44.34 69.22
N THR A 922 -89.45 44.36 70.05
CA THR A 922 -89.39 43.83 71.42
C THR A 922 -89.45 42.31 71.49
N ALA A 923 -89.95 41.63 70.45
CA ALA A 923 -89.77 40.18 70.25
C ALA A 923 -88.33 39.79 69.83
N GLY A 924 -87.43 40.75 69.61
CA GLY A 924 -86.00 40.52 69.38
C GLY A 924 -85.60 40.18 67.94
N ASN A 925 -86.55 40.24 66.98
CA ASN A 925 -86.27 39.99 65.57
C ASN A 925 -87.13 40.96 64.72
N PRO A 926 -86.74 42.25 64.60
CA PRO A 926 -87.54 43.27 63.94
C PRO A 926 -87.68 43.02 62.44
N ASP A 927 -88.92 43.06 61.96
CA ASP A 927 -89.22 42.91 60.54
C ASP A 927 -89.00 44.26 59.81
N PRO A 928 -88.06 44.34 58.84
CA PRO A 928 -87.67 45.59 58.19
C PRO A 928 -88.68 46.08 57.14
N THR A 929 -89.77 45.35 56.87
CA THR A 929 -90.75 45.74 55.84
C THR A 929 -91.76 46.78 56.34
N TRP A 930 -92.09 46.79 57.64
CA TRP A 930 -93.13 47.66 58.22
C TRP A 930 -92.93 49.17 58.03
N PRO A 931 -91.69 49.72 58.09
CA PRO A 931 -91.47 51.14 57.79
C PRO A 931 -91.80 51.54 56.34
N LEU A 932 -91.79 50.61 55.37
CA LEU A 932 -92.08 50.89 53.96
C LEU A 932 -93.59 50.93 53.66
N LEU A 933 -94.41 50.17 54.40
CA LEU A 933 -95.88 50.15 54.25
C LEU A 933 -96.52 51.52 54.59
N PHE A 934 -95.85 52.33 55.41
CA PHE A 934 -96.34 53.61 55.93
C PHE A 934 -96.65 54.65 54.83
N PRO A 935 -95.70 55.07 53.96
CA PRO A 935 -96.01 55.98 52.85
C PRO A 935 -96.98 55.36 51.84
N MET A 936 -96.92 54.05 51.62
CA MET A 936 -97.78 53.36 50.65
C MET A 936 -99.26 53.37 51.08
N ALA A 937 -99.54 53.09 52.36
CA ALA A 937 -100.88 53.18 52.93
C ALA A 937 -101.43 54.62 52.90
N LYS A 938 -100.57 55.61 53.21
CA LYS A 938 -100.91 57.04 53.11
C LYS A 938 -101.27 57.46 51.68
N ALA A 939 -100.45 57.07 50.69
CA ALA A 939 -100.69 57.35 49.28
C ALA A 939 -101.99 56.69 48.79
N ALA A 940 -102.21 55.41 49.11
CA ALA A 940 -103.40 54.68 48.70
C ALA A 940 -104.70 55.31 49.26
N VAL A 941 -104.74 55.69 50.53
CA VAL A 941 -105.92 56.37 51.13
C VAL A 941 -106.17 57.71 50.44
N LYS A 942 -105.12 58.52 50.20
CA LYS A 942 -105.27 59.84 49.57
C LYS A 942 -105.72 59.74 48.10
N ALA A 943 -105.22 58.75 47.36
CA ALA A 943 -105.70 58.45 46.01
C ALA A 943 -107.20 58.03 46.00
N MET A 944 -107.61 57.19 46.96
CA MET A 944 -109.01 56.74 47.14
C MET A 944 -109.99 57.81 47.67
N ASP A 945 -109.50 58.96 48.14
CA ASP A 945 -110.32 60.14 48.44
C ASP A 945 -110.29 61.18 47.29
N THR A 946 -109.51 60.93 46.22
CA THR A 946 -109.39 61.77 45.00
C THR A 946 -110.16 61.18 43.80
N VAL A 947 -110.46 59.87 43.83
CA VAL A 947 -111.29 59.11 42.87
C VAL A 947 -112.68 58.88 43.44
#